data_AF-F0Z6I5-F1
#
_entry.id   AF-F0Z6I5-F1
#
_cell.length_a   1.000
_cell.length_b   1.000
_cell.length_c   1.000
_cell.angle_alpha   90.00
_cell.angle_beta   90.00
_cell.angle_gamma   90.00
#
_symmetry.space_group_name_H-M   'P 1'
#
loop_
_entity.id
_entity.type
_entity.pdbx_description
1 polymer ?
#
loop_
_entity_poly.entity_id
_entity_poly.type
_entity_poly.pdbx_seq_one_letter_code
_entity_poly.pdbx_strand_id
1 'polypeptide(L)'
;SNNNITSEEEYEEEESIEEESSDNINVNSNSNGLVRLRKKINETIVESSDDNNINHKNHNNSSSETSNIPKLAKMVVSSDSESEQSNNNSDVLIGVCPDGTRFALPYTKNPLTLHPVSEWSFFDYAKNASLLSLLLLFFNLPGWFFIAWFLFWRFAYNIGLGLILRYQSNTNFLTRIFRTISKPDHPLYNYVKQFCSSGMKSDYDFDKTPAEYNAWLAYRNVVDIVLANDLVTYVVFALAYYEFPKDYSWTIIPCYLLGIFLCAFTFWAKTDAYRVVKDFAWYWGDFFFLVDQKLTFDRVFSISPHPMYTIGYTFYYGLSLISQSYTVLYVSLFAHFCQLLFLVLVEDPHIQKTYPEIAEDPHITREKVKTYFGHDLVVVKNFQYFRAADLFTLLIAVYTLSLNLFNIPTWFYIVQAIFWRCMLSFGLGLVLRLQSNCQWWTNKYQFDLGKDKYIAFENWKNIYNLCLIMAHISFTSCFFKYAQIDFNFFGSIFWRQILGLMLILINLWSSFSTYEVLGEFGWFYGDFFIEEVPSNLYYTGIYRFLNNPDSTTGFAGFYGLSLIAGSFPLFALSIFSQVANFLFIKYVEQPHMKKLYGSKIRSQSGIAKGIQEIVNELTETSPPIQKLVTKTRVITERVEKRVTERFNSFLEELHSKGIPLSSEQFEILKTNLKEKYNNNNINNTNSSNNNSS
;
A
#
# COMPACT_ATOMS: atom_id res chain seq x y z
N SER A 1 25.42 41.80 65.89
CA SER A 1 24.42 40.72 65.81
C SER A 1 24.76 39.87 64.60
N ASN A 2 25.80 39.03 64.63
CA ASN A 2 26.03 37.79 65.43
C ASN A 2 25.17 36.62 64.92
N ASN A 3 25.58 35.34 64.80
CA ASN A 3 26.84 34.53 64.83
C ASN A 3 26.41 33.13 64.27
N ASN A 4 27.13 32.23 63.59
CA ASN A 4 28.43 32.06 62.88
C ASN A 4 28.13 31.19 61.60
N ILE A 5 28.99 30.72 60.68
CA ILE A 5 30.46 30.46 60.57
C ILE A 5 30.94 29.14 61.22
N THR A 6 32.02 28.55 60.66
CA THR A 6 32.73 27.24 60.90
C THR A 6 31.98 25.94 60.55
N SER A 7 32.47 24.96 59.76
CA SER A 7 33.81 24.53 59.23
C SER A 7 34.62 23.54 60.10
N GLU A 8 35.52 22.78 59.45
CA GLU A 8 36.36 21.65 59.96
C GLU A 8 35.59 20.39 60.45
N GLU A 9 36.08 19.14 60.44
CA GLU A 9 37.25 18.42 59.84
C GLU A 9 36.81 16.93 59.69
N GLU A 10 37.11 16.21 58.58
CA GLU A 10 38.31 15.38 58.32
C GLU A 10 38.57 14.24 59.34
N TYR A 11 38.57 12.98 58.87
CA TYR A 11 39.34 11.84 59.43
C TYR A 11 39.37 10.66 58.44
N GLU A 12 40.53 10.02 58.32
CA GLU A 12 40.77 8.75 57.60
C GLU A 12 40.67 7.57 58.57
N GLU A 13 40.38 6.37 58.07
CA GLU A 13 41.07 5.15 58.53
C GLU A 13 41.01 4.04 57.45
N GLU A 14 42.14 3.38 57.22
CA GLU A 14 42.25 2.20 56.36
C GLU A 14 42.11 0.92 57.20
N GLU A 15 41.65 -0.18 56.60
CA GLU A 15 42.09 -1.51 57.06
C GLU A 15 42.39 -2.39 55.83
N SER A 16 43.51 -3.11 55.88
CA SER A 16 44.05 -3.91 54.77
C SER A 16 44.17 -5.39 55.17
N ILE A 17 45.28 -6.09 54.88
CA ILE A 17 45.60 -7.49 55.28
C ILE A 17 44.76 -8.59 54.55
N GLU A 18 45.32 -9.66 53.97
CA GLU A 18 46.73 -9.98 53.63
C GLU A 18 46.84 -10.99 52.46
N GLU A 19 47.97 -10.88 51.75
CA GLU A 19 48.85 -11.90 51.13
C GLU A 19 48.42 -13.30 50.60
N GLU A 20 48.97 -13.59 49.40
CA GLU A 20 49.59 -14.86 48.94
C GLU A 20 48.74 -16.15 48.72
N SER A 21 49.17 -17.12 47.90
CA SER A 21 50.49 -17.36 47.29
C SER A 21 50.48 -17.68 45.79
N SER A 22 51.65 -17.56 45.16
CA SER A 22 51.91 -17.97 43.78
C SER A 22 52.00 -19.49 43.58
N ASP A 23 51.82 -19.96 42.34
CA ASP A 23 52.85 -20.83 41.76
C ASP A 23 52.90 -20.78 40.21
N ASN A 24 54.09 -21.00 39.64
CA ASN A 24 54.38 -20.85 38.20
C ASN A 24 55.03 -22.11 37.62
N ILE A 25 54.37 -22.81 36.68
CA ILE A 25 55.03 -23.81 35.82
C ILE A 25 54.60 -23.61 34.35
N ASN A 26 55.60 -23.56 33.45
CA ASN A 26 55.44 -23.21 32.05
C ASN A 26 56.25 -24.17 31.16
N VAL A 27 55.60 -25.12 30.46
CA VAL A 27 56.27 -26.03 29.50
C VAL A 27 55.42 -26.31 28.25
N ASN A 28 55.94 -25.82 27.12
CA ASN A 28 55.79 -26.21 25.71
C ASN A 28 54.79 -27.30 25.23
N SER A 29 54.14 -26.93 24.11
CA SER A 29 53.90 -27.74 22.89
C SER A 29 53.04 -29.01 22.94
N ASN A 30 51.93 -29.01 22.18
CA ASN A 30 51.97 -29.61 20.83
C ASN A 30 50.78 -29.21 19.93
N SER A 31 50.98 -29.31 18.62
CA SER A 31 49.93 -29.18 17.61
C SER A 31 49.29 -30.54 17.26
N ASN A 32 48.21 -30.51 16.47
CA ASN A 32 47.40 -31.65 15.95
C ASN A 32 46.32 -32.22 16.88
N GLY A 33 45.09 -31.67 16.78
CA GLY A 33 43.90 -32.22 17.48
C GLY A 33 42.57 -32.20 16.71
N LEU A 34 42.37 -31.26 15.76
CA LEU A 34 41.02 -30.94 15.25
C LEU A 34 40.56 -31.67 13.97
N VAL A 35 41.38 -32.54 13.38
CA VAL A 35 41.04 -33.23 12.10
C VAL A 35 40.11 -34.44 12.31
N ARG A 36 39.97 -34.95 13.55
CA ARG A 36 39.41 -36.30 13.80
C ARG A 36 37.90 -36.40 14.08
N LEU A 37 37.17 -35.30 14.30
CA LEU A 37 35.72 -35.36 14.58
C LEU A 37 34.81 -35.28 13.33
N ARG A 38 35.30 -34.78 12.18
CA ARG A 38 34.43 -34.55 11.00
C ARG A 38 34.21 -35.77 10.10
N LYS A 39 34.70 -36.95 10.48
CA LYS A 39 34.70 -38.18 9.64
C LYS A 39 33.98 -39.38 10.29
N LYS A 40 32.88 -39.16 11.02
CA LYS A 40 32.15 -40.24 11.72
C LYS A 40 30.61 -40.18 11.65
N ILE A 41 30.06 -39.46 10.67
CA ILE A 41 28.60 -39.28 10.47
C ILE A 41 28.13 -39.63 9.04
N ASN A 42 29.04 -39.70 8.04
CA ASN A 42 28.67 -39.88 6.63
C ASN A 42 28.82 -41.33 6.07
N GLU A 43 29.04 -42.35 6.90
CA GLU A 43 29.37 -43.72 6.44
C GLU A 43 28.52 -44.83 7.11
N THR A 44 27.19 -44.67 7.08
CA THR A 44 26.20 -45.78 7.22
C THR A 44 24.98 -45.44 6.34
N ILE A 45 25.03 -45.69 5.03
CA ILE A 45 24.72 -46.96 4.33
C ILE A 45 23.20 -47.26 4.27
N VAL A 46 22.76 -47.64 3.06
CA VAL A 46 21.38 -47.82 2.58
C VAL A 46 21.06 -49.32 2.46
N GLU A 47 19.80 -49.65 2.16
CA GLU A 47 19.29 -50.95 1.68
C GLU A 47 19.14 -52.12 2.67
N SER A 48 17.87 -52.47 2.91
CA SER A 48 17.35 -53.84 2.73
C SER A 48 15.83 -53.79 2.58
N SER A 49 15.26 -54.56 1.65
CA SER A 49 13.81 -54.71 1.45
C SER A 49 13.33 -56.10 1.89
N ASP A 50 12.01 -56.23 2.15
CA ASP A 50 11.10 -57.26 1.59
C ASP A 50 9.84 -57.44 2.48
N ASP A 51 8.81 -58.07 1.92
CA ASP A 51 7.42 -58.10 2.44
C ASP A 51 7.20 -58.97 3.71
N ASN A 52 6.13 -58.68 4.46
CA ASN A 52 5.03 -59.65 4.63
C ASN A 52 3.73 -59.06 5.24
N ASN A 53 2.60 -59.76 5.01
CA ASN A 53 1.26 -59.42 5.52
C ASN A 53 1.01 -59.99 6.92
N ILE A 54 0.09 -59.38 7.70
CA ILE A 54 -1.17 -60.01 8.21
C ILE A 54 -1.96 -59.08 9.16
N ASN A 55 -3.29 -59.18 9.14
CA ASN A 55 -4.25 -58.39 9.93
C ASN A 55 -4.35 -58.80 11.41
N HIS A 56 -4.61 -57.86 12.34
CA HIS A 56 -6.00 -57.65 12.85
C HIS A 56 -6.20 -56.60 13.99
N LYS A 57 -7.39 -55.96 13.92
CA LYS A 57 -8.30 -55.53 15.01
C LYS A 57 -8.04 -54.23 15.80
N ASN A 58 -8.99 -53.31 15.59
CA ASN A 58 -9.37 -52.12 16.36
C ASN A 58 -9.46 -52.35 17.88
N HIS A 59 -9.13 -51.30 18.67
CA HIS A 59 -10.18 -50.45 19.26
C HIS A 59 -9.66 -49.09 19.78
N ASN A 60 -10.44 -48.04 19.47
CA ASN A 60 -10.71 -46.77 20.17
C ASN A 60 -9.65 -46.23 21.17
N ASN A 61 -9.21 -44.96 21.06
CA ASN A 61 -10.08 -43.83 21.42
C ASN A 61 -9.61 -42.44 20.93
N SER A 62 -10.54 -41.47 20.99
CA SER A 62 -10.34 -40.01 20.98
C SER A 62 -9.46 -39.39 19.89
N SER A 63 -10.01 -39.25 18.68
CA SER A 63 -9.67 -38.15 17.78
C SER A 63 -10.49 -36.91 18.14
N SER A 64 -9.84 -35.76 18.38
CA SER A 64 -10.51 -34.48 18.53
C SER A 64 -11.11 -34.02 17.19
N GLU A 65 -12.38 -33.60 17.18
CA GLU A 65 -13.06 -33.16 15.96
C GLU A 65 -12.47 -31.85 15.41
N THR A 66 -11.61 -31.95 14.39
CA THR A 66 -11.31 -30.82 13.51
C THR A 66 -12.55 -30.53 12.67
N SER A 67 -13.23 -29.42 12.94
CA SER A 67 -14.42 -29.00 12.20
C SER A 67 -14.10 -28.84 10.71
N ASN A 68 -14.62 -29.75 9.88
CA ASN A 68 -14.51 -29.64 8.42
C ASN A 68 -15.26 -28.39 7.95
N ILE A 69 -14.53 -27.30 7.73
CA ILE A 69 -15.04 -26.14 6.99
C ILE A 69 -15.31 -26.63 5.57
N PRO A 70 -16.56 -26.62 5.07
CA PRO A 70 -16.84 -26.98 3.70
C PRO A 70 -16.14 -25.97 2.78
N LYS A 71 -15.63 -26.42 1.62
CA LYS A 71 -14.95 -25.54 0.65
C LYS A 71 -15.84 -24.35 0.33
N LEU A 72 -15.48 -23.19 0.88
CA LEU A 72 -16.25 -21.96 0.79
C LEU A 72 -16.30 -21.45 -0.66
N ALA A 73 -17.19 -20.49 -0.93
CA ALA A 73 -17.36 -19.92 -2.25
C ALA A 73 -16.01 -19.43 -2.79
N LYS A 74 -15.61 -19.91 -3.97
CA LYS A 74 -14.35 -19.49 -4.62
C LYS A 74 -14.52 -18.08 -5.17
N MET A 75 -14.30 -17.08 -4.33
CA MET A 75 -14.07 -15.70 -4.78
C MET A 75 -12.71 -15.64 -5.49
N VAL A 76 -12.68 -16.11 -6.74
CA VAL A 76 -11.47 -16.10 -7.57
C VAL A 76 -11.12 -14.65 -7.91
N VAL A 77 -10.18 -14.09 -7.13
CA VAL A 77 -9.56 -12.79 -7.42
C VAL A 77 -8.60 -12.97 -8.60
N SER A 78 -9.15 -12.93 -9.81
CA SER A 78 -8.35 -12.85 -11.03
C SER A 78 -7.73 -11.46 -11.15
N SER A 79 -6.43 -11.35 -10.84
CA SER A 79 -5.61 -10.17 -11.14
C SER A 79 -5.49 -9.90 -12.64
N ASP A 80 -5.67 -10.95 -13.44
CA ASP A 80 -5.32 -10.98 -14.84
C ASP A 80 -6.58 -10.75 -15.66
N SER A 81 -6.60 -9.66 -16.43
CA SER A 81 -7.70 -9.33 -17.33
C SER A 81 -7.56 -10.08 -18.66
N GLU A 82 -7.54 -11.40 -18.61
CA GLU A 82 -7.78 -12.24 -19.79
C GLU A 82 -9.30 -12.40 -19.99
N SER A 83 -9.77 -12.05 -21.19
CA SER A 83 -11.18 -11.88 -21.48
C SER A 83 -11.84 -13.19 -21.91
N GLU A 84 -12.14 -14.07 -20.94
CA GLU A 84 -13.14 -15.12 -21.16
C GLU A 84 -14.53 -14.47 -21.32
N GLN A 85 -15.08 -14.49 -22.53
CA GLN A 85 -16.44 -14.04 -22.80
C GLN A 85 -17.46 -15.06 -22.27
N SER A 86 -17.83 -14.95 -20.99
CA SER A 86 -19.00 -15.64 -20.45
C SER A 86 -20.27 -15.14 -21.15
N ASN A 87 -20.96 -16.05 -21.86
CA ASN A 87 -22.13 -15.73 -22.67
C ASN A 87 -23.28 -15.08 -21.86
N ASN A 88 -24.06 -14.24 -22.53
CA ASN A 88 -25.26 -13.61 -21.97
C ASN A 88 -26.29 -14.64 -21.50
N ASN A 89 -26.33 -14.87 -20.19
CA ASN A 89 -27.53 -15.20 -19.43
C ASN A 89 -27.63 -14.23 -18.26
N SER A 90 -28.82 -14.06 -17.69
CA SER A 90 -28.99 -13.23 -16.50
C SER A 90 -28.45 -13.97 -15.27
N ASP A 91 -27.18 -13.77 -14.94
CA ASP A 91 -26.53 -14.37 -13.76
C ASP A 91 -27.23 -13.95 -12.46
N VAL A 92 -28.09 -14.83 -11.97
CA VAL A 92 -28.73 -14.71 -10.66
C VAL A 92 -27.66 -14.96 -9.60
N LEU A 93 -27.24 -13.91 -8.90
CA LEU A 93 -26.24 -13.98 -7.83
C LEU A 93 -26.64 -15.04 -6.80
N ILE A 94 -25.75 -15.99 -6.50
CA ILE A 94 -25.99 -17.07 -5.55
C ILE A 94 -25.34 -16.72 -4.21
N GLY A 95 -26.16 -16.61 -3.17
CA GLY A 95 -25.75 -16.46 -1.79
C GLY A 95 -25.43 -17.82 -1.17
N VAL A 96 -24.47 -17.84 -0.24
CA VAL A 96 -23.98 -19.02 0.48
C VAL A 96 -23.93 -18.69 1.97
N CYS A 97 -24.78 -19.34 2.76
CA CYS A 97 -24.82 -19.15 4.21
C CYS A 97 -23.67 -19.90 4.91
N PRO A 98 -23.33 -19.58 6.17
CA PRO A 98 -22.24 -20.23 6.90
C PRO A 98 -22.42 -21.74 7.15
N ASP A 99 -23.62 -22.29 6.95
CA ASP A 99 -23.93 -23.72 6.99
C ASP A 99 -23.85 -24.42 5.61
N GLY A 100 -23.51 -23.68 4.56
CA GLY A 100 -23.46 -24.16 3.18
C GLY A 100 -24.77 -23.98 2.39
N THR A 101 -25.85 -23.48 3.01
CA THR A 101 -27.14 -23.26 2.32
C THR A 101 -26.99 -22.25 1.19
N ARG A 102 -27.29 -22.69 -0.04
CA ARG A 102 -27.26 -21.85 -1.24
C ARG A 102 -28.65 -21.32 -1.60
N PHE A 103 -28.75 -20.04 -1.94
CA PHE A 103 -30.01 -19.38 -2.33
C PHE A 103 -29.77 -18.33 -3.43
N ALA A 104 -30.78 -18.06 -4.25
CA ALA A 104 -30.75 -16.94 -5.20
C ALA A 104 -30.96 -15.62 -4.46
N LEU A 105 -30.14 -14.59 -4.71
CA LEU A 105 -30.30 -13.26 -4.12
C LEU A 105 -31.52 -12.54 -4.71
N PRO A 106 -32.52 -12.17 -3.90
CA PRO A 106 -33.61 -11.28 -4.30
C PRO A 106 -33.12 -9.87 -4.62
N TYR A 107 -33.75 -9.23 -5.60
CA TYR A 107 -33.44 -7.87 -6.03
C TYR A 107 -33.65 -6.85 -4.91
N THR A 108 -32.63 -6.01 -4.72
CA THR A 108 -32.64 -4.88 -3.79
C THR A 108 -32.36 -3.56 -4.53
N LYS A 109 -32.88 -2.44 -4.01
CA LYS A 109 -32.89 -1.15 -4.70
C LYS A 109 -31.55 -0.42 -4.54
N ASN A 110 -30.91 -0.08 -5.67
CA ASN A 110 -29.72 0.77 -5.67
C ASN A 110 -29.97 2.11 -4.93
N PRO A 111 -29.20 2.46 -3.89
CA PRO A 111 -29.40 3.70 -3.12
C PRO A 111 -28.95 4.97 -3.86
N LEU A 112 -28.12 4.84 -4.90
CA LEU A 112 -27.59 5.97 -5.68
C LEU A 112 -28.54 6.43 -6.80
N THR A 113 -29.60 5.68 -7.08
CA THR A 113 -30.63 6.03 -8.08
C THR A 113 -31.88 6.61 -7.41
N LEU A 114 -32.41 7.70 -7.96
CA LEU A 114 -33.67 8.29 -7.50
C LEU A 114 -34.87 7.42 -7.92
N HIS A 115 -35.57 6.83 -6.95
CA HIS A 115 -36.77 6.01 -7.17
C HIS A 115 -38.05 6.85 -7.03
N PRO A 116 -39.11 6.60 -7.82
CA PRO A 116 -40.40 7.28 -7.70
C PRO A 116 -41.01 7.17 -6.29
N VAL A 117 -41.67 8.23 -5.83
CA VAL A 117 -42.34 8.29 -4.50
C VAL A 117 -43.41 7.21 -4.34
N SER A 118 -44.03 6.76 -5.44
CA SER A 118 -44.96 5.63 -5.48
C SER A 118 -44.34 4.27 -5.10
N GLU A 119 -43.01 4.14 -5.16
CA GLU A 119 -42.29 2.91 -4.81
C GLU A 119 -41.67 2.96 -3.40
N TRP A 120 -41.75 4.09 -2.70
CA TRP A 120 -41.06 4.31 -1.42
C TRP A 120 -41.59 3.39 -0.32
N SER A 121 -40.68 2.72 0.38
CA SER A 121 -40.98 1.96 1.60
C SER A 121 -41.29 2.92 2.76
N PHE A 122 -41.83 2.39 3.88
CA PHE A 122 -41.94 3.17 5.11
C PHE A 122 -40.60 3.79 5.55
N PHE A 123 -39.49 3.07 5.34
CA PHE A 123 -38.14 3.55 5.65
C PHE A 123 -37.68 4.65 4.71
N ASP A 124 -38.07 4.63 3.43
CA ASP A 124 -37.82 5.74 2.51
C ASP A 124 -38.59 7.00 2.92
N TYR A 125 -39.86 6.88 3.33
CA TYR A 125 -40.60 8.01 3.88
C TYR A 125 -39.99 8.56 5.17
N ALA A 126 -39.66 7.69 6.14
CA ALA A 126 -39.05 8.10 7.41
C ALA A 126 -37.66 8.75 7.22
N LYS A 127 -36.83 8.16 6.35
CA LYS A 127 -35.52 8.70 5.94
C LYS A 127 -35.68 10.08 5.32
N ASN A 128 -36.48 10.23 4.27
CA ASN A 128 -36.66 11.51 3.59
C ASN A 128 -37.36 12.57 4.44
N ALA A 129 -38.25 12.19 5.36
CA ALA A 129 -38.84 13.11 6.34
C ALA A 129 -37.81 13.61 7.37
N SER A 130 -36.89 12.73 7.83
CA SER A 130 -35.73 13.13 8.64
C SER A 130 -34.89 14.17 7.88
N LEU A 131 -34.50 13.86 6.64
CA LEU A 131 -33.69 14.77 5.81
C LEU A 131 -34.37 16.11 5.53
N LEU A 132 -35.70 16.13 5.30
CA LEU A 132 -36.46 17.35 5.10
C LEU A 132 -36.51 18.23 6.36
N SER A 133 -36.60 17.63 7.56
CA SER A 133 -36.61 18.41 8.81
C SER A 133 -35.27 19.12 9.06
N LEU A 134 -34.14 18.53 8.65
CA LEU A 134 -32.83 19.18 8.70
C LEU A 134 -32.78 20.49 7.89
N LEU A 135 -33.34 20.48 6.68
CA LEU A 135 -33.38 21.66 5.80
C LEU A 135 -34.27 22.77 6.36
N LEU A 136 -35.37 22.41 7.03
CA LEU A 136 -36.27 23.37 7.68
C LEU A 136 -35.67 24.00 8.96
N LEU A 137 -34.79 23.27 9.66
CA LEU A 137 -34.10 23.76 10.86
C LEU A 137 -32.88 24.64 10.56
N PHE A 138 -32.35 24.61 9.33
CA PHE A 138 -31.11 25.29 8.93
C PHE A 138 -31.04 26.78 9.30
N PHE A 139 -32.14 27.51 9.12
CA PHE A 139 -32.18 28.97 9.28
C PHE A 139 -32.32 29.47 10.72
N ASN A 140 -32.58 28.59 11.69
CA ASN A 140 -33.03 28.97 13.04
C ASN A 140 -32.05 28.56 14.17
N LEU A 141 -30.92 27.94 13.86
CA LEU A 141 -30.03 27.30 14.85
C LEU A 141 -28.56 27.74 14.73
N PRO A 142 -27.80 27.76 15.83
CA PRO A 142 -26.40 28.21 15.83
C PRO A 142 -25.45 27.15 15.25
N GLY A 143 -24.34 27.58 14.64
CA GLY A 143 -23.37 26.70 13.96
C GLY A 143 -22.94 25.45 14.75
N TRP A 144 -22.68 25.60 16.06
CA TRP A 144 -22.24 24.48 16.91
C TRP A 144 -23.25 23.33 16.96
N PHE A 145 -24.54 23.60 16.77
CA PHE A 145 -25.58 22.58 16.73
C PHE A 145 -25.37 21.64 15.53
N PHE A 146 -25.04 22.18 14.36
CA PHE A 146 -24.78 21.37 13.16
C PHE A 146 -23.50 20.54 13.29
N ILE A 147 -22.48 21.04 14.00
CA ILE A 147 -21.30 20.23 14.38
C ILE A 147 -21.73 19.06 15.29
N ALA A 148 -22.42 19.33 16.39
CA ALA A 148 -22.83 18.30 17.34
C ALA A 148 -23.76 17.25 16.69
N TRP A 149 -24.67 17.70 15.82
CA TRP A 149 -25.60 16.84 15.10
C TRP A 149 -24.90 15.99 14.03
N PHE A 150 -23.94 16.56 13.27
CA PHE A 150 -23.10 15.75 12.38
C PHE A 150 -22.28 14.72 13.18
N LEU A 151 -21.66 15.13 14.29
CA LEU A 151 -20.89 14.22 15.14
C LEU A 151 -21.75 13.07 15.71
N PHE A 152 -23.01 13.31 16.04
CA PHE A 152 -23.95 12.26 16.42
C PHE A 152 -24.11 11.19 15.32
N TRP A 153 -24.40 11.60 14.08
CA TRP A 153 -24.54 10.64 12.96
C TRP A 153 -23.22 9.99 12.56
N ARG A 154 -22.11 10.72 12.69
CA ARG A 154 -20.75 10.22 12.50
C ARG A 154 -20.41 9.10 13.49
N PHE A 155 -20.76 9.25 14.77
CA PHE A 155 -20.60 8.19 15.75
C PHE A 155 -21.64 7.07 15.57
N ALA A 156 -22.87 7.36 15.15
CA ALA A 156 -23.86 6.34 14.79
C ALA A 156 -23.37 5.45 13.62
N TYR A 157 -22.66 6.04 12.65
CA TYR A 157 -21.96 5.31 11.60
C TYR A 157 -20.76 4.55 12.17
N ASN A 158 -19.65 5.22 12.49
CA ASN A 158 -18.38 4.52 12.71
C ASN A 158 -18.30 3.75 14.04
N ILE A 159 -19.11 4.10 15.06
CA ILE A 159 -19.19 3.35 16.32
C ILE A 159 -20.46 2.50 16.37
N GLY A 160 -21.63 3.04 16.01
CA GLY A 160 -22.91 2.33 16.09
C GLY A 160 -22.98 1.12 15.15
N LEU A 161 -22.85 1.35 13.83
CA LEU A 161 -22.77 0.26 12.86
C LEU A 161 -21.52 -0.60 13.08
N GLY A 162 -20.40 0.01 13.47
CA GLY A 162 -19.15 -0.70 13.78
C GLY A 162 -19.29 -1.74 14.90
N LEU A 163 -20.00 -1.41 15.99
CA LEU A 163 -20.30 -2.35 17.07
C LEU A 163 -21.26 -3.45 16.60
N ILE A 164 -22.30 -3.11 15.83
CA ILE A 164 -23.25 -4.10 15.27
C ILE A 164 -22.50 -5.11 14.40
N LEU A 165 -21.70 -4.65 13.44
CA LEU A 165 -20.88 -5.51 12.58
C LEU A 165 -19.88 -6.34 13.39
N ARG A 166 -19.21 -5.76 14.38
CA ARG A 166 -18.24 -6.49 15.22
C ARG A 166 -18.88 -7.57 16.09
N TYR A 167 -20.09 -7.36 16.63
CA TYR A 167 -20.83 -8.41 17.32
C TYR A 167 -21.38 -9.45 16.33
N GLN A 168 -21.83 -9.02 15.15
CA GLN A 168 -22.34 -9.91 14.11
C GLN A 168 -21.24 -10.86 13.61
N SER A 169 -20.08 -10.38 13.19
CA SER A 169 -18.99 -11.25 12.70
C SER A 169 -18.47 -12.24 13.76
N ASN A 170 -18.57 -11.92 15.05
CA ASN A 170 -18.01 -12.76 16.13
C ASN A 170 -19.02 -13.68 16.80
N THR A 171 -20.33 -13.39 16.72
CA THR A 171 -21.36 -14.16 17.43
C THR A 171 -22.62 -14.44 16.60
N ASN A 172 -22.69 -13.93 15.37
CA ASN A 172 -23.84 -13.99 14.46
C ASN A 172 -25.14 -13.48 15.13
N PHE A 173 -25.05 -12.43 15.98
CA PHE A 173 -26.16 -12.08 16.88
C PHE A 173 -27.43 -11.62 16.16
N LEU A 174 -27.33 -10.83 15.08
CA LEU A 174 -28.51 -10.44 14.29
C LEU A 174 -29.11 -11.67 13.61
N THR A 175 -28.28 -12.51 13.00
CA THR A 175 -28.72 -13.79 12.41
C THR A 175 -29.44 -14.67 13.44
N ARG A 176 -28.94 -14.77 14.68
CA ARG A 176 -29.57 -15.54 15.78
C ARG A 176 -30.90 -14.94 16.24
N ILE A 177 -30.99 -13.61 16.30
CA ILE A 177 -32.24 -12.89 16.60
C ILE A 177 -33.26 -13.18 15.48
N PHE A 178 -32.89 -12.98 14.21
CA PHE A 178 -33.76 -13.25 13.06
C PHE A 178 -34.21 -14.71 12.98
N ARG A 179 -33.30 -15.67 13.16
CA ARG A 179 -33.62 -17.12 13.21
C ARG A 179 -34.56 -17.50 14.37
N THR A 180 -34.74 -16.62 15.36
CA THR A 180 -35.73 -16.79 16.43
C THR A 180 -37.04 -16.07 16.11
N ILE A 181 -37.01 -14.81 15.66
CA ILE A 181 -38.22 -14.00 15.45
C ILE A 181 -38.92 -14.25 14.10
N SER A 182 -38.23 -14.85 13.13
CA SER A 182 -38.79 -15.29 11.83
C SER A 182 -39.55 -16.62 11.92
N LYS A 183 -39.69 -17.23 13.10
CA LYS A 183 -40.51 -18.44 13.26
C LYS A 183 -42.00 -18.08 13.40
N PRO A 184 -42.94 -18.82 12.77
CA PRO A 184 -44.37 -18.48 12.79
C PRO A 184 -45.05 -18.45 14.17
N ASP A 185 -44.48 -19.10 15.19
CA ASP A 185 -44.94 -19.10 16.57
C ASP A 185 -44.52 -17.85 17.37
N HIS A 186 -43.58 -17.05 16.85
CA HIS A 186 -43.06 -15.89 17.56
C HIS A 186 -43.98 -14.65 17.41
N PRO A 187 -44.32 -13.91 18.48
CA PRO A 187 -45.28 -12.80 18.42
C PRO A 187 -44.87 -11.64 17.50
N LEU A 188 -43.57 -11.48 17.21
CA LEU A 188 -43.08 -10.48 16.26
C LEU A 188 -43.09 -10.95 14.79
N TYR A 189 -43.37 -12.22 14.49
CA TYR A 189 -43.24 -12.81 13.15
C TYR A 189 -43.94 -11.99 12.05
N ASN A 190 -45.22 -11.66 12.25
CA ASN A 190 -46.00 -10.89 11.27
C ASN A 190 -45.42 -9.49 11.03
N TYR A 191 -44.93 -8.83 12.09
CA TYR A 191 -44.31 -7.50 12.00
C TYR A 191 -42.96 -7.56 11.28
N VAL A 192 -42.12 -8.56 11.58
CA VAL A 192 -40.80 -8.74 10.95
C VAL A 192 -40.96 -9.12 9.48
N LYS A 193 -41.94 -9.98 9.16
CA LYS A 193 -42.29 -10.35 7.79
C LYS A 193 -42.80 -9.15 6.98
N GLN A 194 -43.71 -8.36 7.54
CA GLN A 194 -44.19 -7.13 6.91
C GLN A 194 -43.08 -6.08 6.74
N PHE A 195 -42.17 -5.98 7.71
CA PHE A 195 -40.99 -5.11 7.67
C PHE A 195 -40.06 -5.51 6.52
N CYS A 196 -39.65 -6.79 6.45
CA CYS A 196 -38.68 -7.25 5.45
C CYS A 196 -39.27 -7.28 4.03
N SER A 197 -40.55 -7.60 3.87
CA SER A 197 -41.22 -7.50 2.56
C SER A 197 -41.51 -6.06 2.12
N SER A 198 -41.29 -5.04 2.97
CA SER A 198 -41.60 -3.65 2.63
C SER A 198 -40.61 -3.08 1.61
N GLY A 199 -41.06 -2.84 0.38
CA GLY A 199 -40.24 -2.29 -0.70
C GLY A 199 -39.45 -3.32 -1.51
N MET A 200 -39.60 -4.61 -1.21
CA MET A 200 -39.07 -5.73 -2.01
C MET A 200 -39.98 -6.04 -3.22
N LYS A 201 -39.45 -6.79 -4.19
CA LYS A 201 -40.17 -7.24 -5.40
C LYS A 201 -40.68 -8.69 -5.26
N SER A 202 -41.39 -9.18 -6.27
CA SER A 202 -42.06 -10.50 -6.30
C SER A 202 -41.13 -11.71 -6.34
N ASP A 203 -39.82 -11.50 -6.47
CA ASP A 203 -38.75 -12.48 -6.34
C ASP A 203 -38.31 -12.71 -4.87
N TYR A 204 -38.79 -11.87 -3.94
CA TYR A 204 -38.56 -12.04 -2.50
C TYR A 204 -39.68 -12.83 -1.81
N ASP A 205 -39.29 -13.83 -1.02
CA ASP A 205 -40.17 -14.55 -0.11
C ASP A 205 -39.48 -14.74 1.25
N PHE A 206 -40.07 -14.15 2.30
CA PHE A 206 -39.56 -14.19 3.67
C PHE A 206 -39.43 -15.61 4.23
N ASP A 207 -40.33 -16.53 3.85
CA ASP A 207 -40.35 -17.89 4.42
C ASP A 207 -39.35 -18.83 3.72
N LYS A 208 -38.95 -18.49 2.49
CA LYS A 208 -37.98 -19.26 1.69
C LYS A 208 -36.56 -18.70 1.75
N THR A 209 -36.37 -17.47 2.23
CA THR A 209 -35.06 -16.82 2.34
C THR A 209 -34.39 -17.12 3.68
N PRO A 210 -33.06 -17.37 3.73
CA PRO A 210 -32.35 -17.63 4.97
C PRO A 210 -32.44 -16.47 5.98
N ALA A 211 -32.35 -16.79 7.27
CA ALA A 211 -32.37 -15.80 8.35
C ALA A 211 -31.20 -14.80 8.24
N GLU A 212 -30.09 -15.23 7.63
CA GLU A 212 -28.92 -14.46 7.26
C GLU A 212 -29.26 -13.31 6.32
N TYR A 213 -30.01 -13.59 5.25
CA TYR A 213 -30.45 -12.56 4.30
C TYR A 213 -31.48 -11.62 4.92
N ASN A 214 -32.42 -12.16 5.70
CA ASN A 214 -33.46 -11.36 6.35
C ASN A 214 -32.89 -10.44 7.45
N ALA A 215 -31.86 -10.90 8.18
CA ALA A 215 -31.07 -10.08 9.09
C ALA A 215 -30.26 -8.99 8.37
N TRP A 216 -29.61 -9.34 7.25
CA TRP A 216 -28.88 -8.38 6.42
C TRP A 216 -29.80 -7.29 5.84
N LEU A 217 -30.98 -7.66 5.31
CA LEU A 217 -31.96 -6.72 4.77
C LEU A 217 -32.46 -5.74 5.83
N ALA A 218 -32.63 -6.20 7.07
CA ALA A 218 -32.97 -5.32 8.19
C ALA A 218 -31.81 -4.42 8.63
N TYR A 219 -30.59 -4.95 8.69
CA TYR A 219 -29.38 -4.15 8.94
C TYR A 219 -29.19 -3.07 7.88
N ARG A 220 -29.36 -3.42 6.61
CA ARG A 220 -29.29 -2.54 5.44
C ARG A 220 -30.25 -1.34 5.55
N ASN A 221 -31.50 -1.55 5.99
CA ASN A 221 -32.44 -0.45 6.25
C ASN A 221 -31.96 0.52 7.36
N VAL A 222 -31.21 0.04 8.36
CA VAL A 222 -30.59 0.90 9.39
C VAL A 222 -29.40 1.67 8.82
N VAL A 223 -28.55 1.02 8.03
CA VAL A 223 -27.43 1.65 7.31
C VAL A 223 -27.93 2.76 6.39
N ASP A 224 -29.02 2.53 5.64
CA ASP A 224 -29.64 3.51 4.74
C ASP A 224 -30.08 4.80 5.46
N ILE A 225 -30.56 4.70 6.70
CA ILE A 225 -30.90 5.87 7.52
C ILE A 225 -29.63 6.56 8.02
N VAL A 226 -28.67 5.80 8.55
CA VAL A 226 -27.45 6.34 9.17
C VAL A 226 -26.57 7.06 8.15
N LEU A 227 -26.26 6.44 7.01
CA LEU A 227 -25.37 7.02 5.99
C LEU A 227 -26.01 8.24 5.29
N ALA A 228 -27.34 8.23 5.08
CA ALA A 228 -28.05 9.36 4.49
C ALA A 228 -28.04 10.58 5.42
N ASN A 229 -28.30 10.39 6.73
CA ASN A 229 -28.25 11.49 7.69
C ASN A 229 -26.79 11.96 7.94
N ASP A 230 -25.80 11.07 8.04
CA ASP A 230 -24.38 11.45 8.14
C ASP A 230 -23.95 12.37 6.99
N LEU A 231 -24.23 11.99 5.74
CA LEU A 231 -23.87 12.82 4.57
C LEU A 231 -24.63 14.15 4.53
N VAL A 232 -25.95 14.16 4.74
CA VAL A 232 -26.74 15.40 4.64
C VAL A 232 -26.43 16.34 5.80
N THR A 233 -26.24 15.82 7.02
CA THR A 233 -25.88 16.66 8.17
C THR A 233 -24.49 17.25 8.03
N TYR A 234 -23.54 16.52 7.43
CA TYR A 234 -22.25 17.08 7.03
C TYR A 234 -22.38 18.22 6.02
N VAL A 235 -23.20 18.06 4.98
CA VAL A 235 -23.44 19.11 3.96
C VAL A 235 -24.10 20.34 4.59
N VAL A 236 -25.12 20.15 5.44
CA VAL A 236 -25.80 21.24 6.15
C VAL A 236 -24.85 21.96 7.11
N PHE A 237 -23.97 21.22 7.81
CA PHE A 237 -22.87 21.80 8.60
C PHE A 237 -21.91 22.64 7.73
N ALA A 238 -21.44 22.11 6.60
CA ALA A 238 -20.53 22.83 5.71
C ALA A 238 -21.16 24.10 5.10
N LEU A 239 -22.48 24.11 4.89
CA LEU A 239 -23.24 25.30 4.49
C LEU A 239 -23.42 26.30 5.65
N ALA A 240 -23.63 25.82 6.89
CA ALA A 240 -23.74 26.68 8.08
C ALA A 240 -22.42 27.41 8.43
N TYR A 241 -21.28 26.86 7.98
CA TYR A 241 -19.94 27.44 8.12
C TYR A 241 -19.35 27.95 6.80
N TYR A 242 -20.19 28.16 5.77
CA TYR A 242 -19.75 28.78 4.52
C TYR A 242 -19.47 30.28 4.74
N GLU A 243 -18.20 30.69 4.68
CA GLU A 243 -17.84 32.11 4.70
C GLU A 243 -17.70 32.64 3.26
N PHE A 244 -18.50 33.66 2.91
CA PHE A 244 -18.33 34.34 1.63
C PHE A 244 -17.01 35.12 1.63
N PRO A 245 -16.11 34.94 0.65
CA PRO A 245 -14.79 35.55 0.66
C PRO A 245 -14.90 37.08 0.61
N LYS A 246 -14.36 37.74 1.65
CA LYS A 246 -14.41 39.19 1.84
C LYS A 246 -13.42 39.92 0.93
N ASP A 247 -12.26 39.31 0.69
CA ASP A 247 -11.19 39.82 -0.16
C ASP A 247 -11.02 38.95 -1.41
N TYR A 248 -11.15 39.55 -2.60
CA TYR A 248 -11.07 38.85 -3.89
C TYR A 248 -9.61 38.57 -4.30
N SER A 249 -8.91 37.69 -3.59
CA SER A 249 -7.60 37.19 -4.00
C SER A 249 -7.71 36.22 -5.17
N TRP A 250 -6.83 36.36 -6.17
CA TRP A 250 -6.68 35.41 -7.27
C TRP A 250 -6.35 33.97 -6.82
N THR A 251 -5.84 33.79 -5.60
CA THR A 251 -5.58 32.46 -5.01
C THR A 251 -6.85 31.69 -4.65
N ILE A 252 -7.99 32.36 -4.50
CA ILE A 252 -9.26 31.75 -4.09
C ILE A 252 -9.92 31.01 -5.25
N ILE A 253 -9.79 31.52 -6.49
CA ILE A 253 -10.39 30.90 -7.68
C ILE A 253 -9.90 29.44 -7.86
N PRO A 254 -8.58 29.12 -7.79
CA PRO A 254 -8.10 27.74 -7.72
C PRO A 254 -8.71 26.89 -6.60
N CYS A 255 -8.93 27.44 -5.40
CA CYS A 255 -9.52 26.70 -4.28
C CYS A 255 -10.97 26.27 -4.58
N TYR A 256 -11.81 27.16 -5.11
CA TYR A 256 -13.19 26.83 -5.49
C TYR A 256 -13.23 25.86 -6.67
N LEU A 257 -12.41 26.06 -7.71
CA LEU A 257 -12.33 25.13 -8.85
C LEU A 257 -11.88 23.72 -8.42
N LEU A 258 -10.85 23.64 -7.56
CA LEU A 258 -10.38 22.37 -7.00
C LEU A 258 -11.45 21.74 -6.08
N GLY A 259 -12.12 22.52 -5.24
CA GLY A 259 -13.16 22.03 -4.35
C GLY A 259 -14.35 21.43 -5.12
N ILE A 260 -14.83 22.11 -6.16
CA ILE A 260 -15.88 21.61 -7.05
C ILE A 260 -15.41 20.34 -7.77
N PHE A 261 -14.17 20.32 -8.26
CA PHE A 261 -13.59 19.14 -8.90
C PHE A 261 -13.54 17.93 -7.96
N LEU A 262 -13.07 18.08 -6.71
CA LEU A 262 -12.99 16.99 -5.74
C LEU A 262 -14.38 16.44 -5.37
N CYS A 263 -15.39 17.31 -5.25
CA CYS A 263 -16.77 16.89 -5.02
C CYS A 263 -17.33 16.08 -6.20
N ALA A 264 -17.16 16.56 -7.44
CA ALA A 264 -17.61 15.87 -8.64
C ALA A 264 -16.86 14.54 -8.86
N PHE A 265 -15.54 14.53 -8.64
CA PHE A 265 -14.70 13.34 -8.70
C PHE A 265 -15.12 12.29 -7.67
N THR A 266 -15.49 12.69 -6.45
CA THR A 266 -16.01 11.76 -5.44
C THR A 266 -17.32 11.11 -5.89
N PHE A 267 -18.26 11.89 -6.44
CA PHE A 267 -19.54 11.37 -6.88
C PHE A 267 -19.39 10.34 -8.01
N TRP A 268 -18.55 10.66 -9.01
CA TRP A 268 -18.17 9.72 -10.06
C TRP A 268 -17.49 8.46 -9.48
N ALA A 269 -16.49 8.62 -8.61
CA ALA A 269 -15.72 7.49 -8.07
C ALA A 269 -16.55 6.59 -7.14
N LYS A 270 -17.51 7.12 -6.38
CA LYS A 270 -18.47 6.31 -5.60
C LYS A 270 -19.43 5.56 -6.52
N THR A 271 -19.83 6.14 -7.65
CA THR A 271 -20.71 5.49 -8.63
C THR A 271 -19.99 4.34 -9.34
N ASP A 272 -18.73 4.53 -9.74
CA ASP A 272 -17.90 3.46 -10.33
C ASP A 272 -17.53 2.38 -9.29
N ALA A 273 -17.29 2.75 -8.03
CA ALA A 273 -17.07 1.78 -6.96
C ALA A 273 -18.33 0.91 -6.72
N TYR A 274 -19.53 1.51 -6.72
CA TYR A 274 -20.79 0.77 -6.60
C TYR A 274 -21.03 -0.18 -7.80
N ARG A 275 -20.64 0.21 -9.02
CA ARG A 275 -20.70 -0.66 -10.22
C ARG A 275 -19.98 -2.00 -10.00
N VAL A 276 -18.84 -1.99 -9.31
CA VAL A 276 -18.03 -3.19 -9.02
C VAL A 276 -18.56 -3.96 -7.81
N VAL A 277 -18.70 -3.27 -6.67
CA VAL A 277 -18.99 -3.87 -5.35
C VAL A 277 -20.42 -4.40 -5.25
N LYS A 278 -21.36 -3.80 -6.00
CA LYS A 278 -22.80 -4.03 -5.94
C LYS A 278 -23.39 -3.76 -4.55
N ASP A 279 -24.70 -3.94 -4.46
CA ASP A 279 -25.51 -3.69 -3.26
C ASP A 279 -25.10 -4.59 -2.08
N PHE A 280 -24.75 -5.85 -2.34
CA PHE A 280 -24.34 -6.83 -1.33
C PHE A 280 -23.19 -6.32 -0.42
N ALA A 281 -22.05 -5.96 -1.02
CA ALA A 281 -20.87 -5.55 -0.26
C ALA A 281 -20.82 -4.05 0.04
N TRP A 282 -21.66 -3.21 -0.59
CA TRP A 282 -21.87 -1.82 -0.15
C TRP A 282 -22.54 -1.74 1.24
N TYR A 283 -23.31 -2.77 1.61
CA TYR A 283 -23.97 -2.90 2.92
C TYR A 283 -23.37 -4.03 3.79
N TRP A 284 -22.07 -4.33 3.64
CA TRP A 284 -21.34 -5.31 4.48
C TRP A 284 -22.03 -6.68 4.59
N GLY A 285 -22.55 -7.20 3.47
CA GLY A 285 -23.31 -8.46 3.45
C GLY A 285 -22.48 -9.70 3.82
N ASP A 286 -21.17 -9.66 3.63
CA ASP A 286 -20.18 -10.68 4.02
C ASP A 286 -20.18 -10.97 5.53
N PHE A 287 -20.62 -10.01 6.36
CA PHE A 287 -20.87 -10.23 7.79
C PHE A 287 -22.07 -11.15 8.07
N PHE A 288 -22.87 -11.52 7.07
CA PHE A 288 -24.09 -12.33 7.21
C PHE A 288 -24.06 -13.60 6.34
N PHE A 289 -23.69 -13.49 5.07
CA PHE A 289 -23.58 -14.59 4.11
C PHE A 289 -22.59 -14.21 2.99
N LEU A 290 -22.05 -15.17 2.25
CA LEU A 290 -21.15 -14.91 1.12
C LEU A 290 -21.92 -14.93 -0.21
N VAL A 291 -21.37 -14.34 -1.27
CA VAL A 291 -21.92 -14.39 -2.63
C VAL A 291 -20.89 -14.96 -3.59
N ASP A 292 -21.32 -15.87 -4.47
CA ASP A 292 -20.48 -16.52 -5.48
C ASP A 292 -20.25 -15.58 -6.68
N GLN A 293 -19.52 -14.48 -6.46
CA GLN A 293 -19.24 -13.43 -7.43
C GLN A 293 -17.73 -13.20 -7.59
N LYS A 294 -17.24 -13.20 -8.84
CA LYS A 294 -15.90 -12.67 -9.17
C LYS A 294 -15.94 -11.13 -9.12
N LEU A 295 -15.13 -10.51 -8.26
CA LEU A 295 -14.96 -9.05 -8.22
C LEU A 295 -13.93 -8.59 -9.27
N THR A 296 -14.37 -7.83 -10.27
CA THR A 296 -13.50 -7.23 -11.28
C THR A 296 -12.89 -5.94 -10.75
N PHE A 297 -11.64 -5.96 -10.31
CA PHE A 297 -10.94 -4.78 -9.77
C PHE A 297 -10.37 -3.87 -10.87
N ASP A 298 -11.25 -3.29 -11.69
CA ASP A 298 -10.94 -2.32 -12.74
C ASP A 298 -10.95 -0.86 -12.25
N ARG A 299 -10.53 0.08 -13.11
CA ARG A 299 -10.69 1.55 -12.95
C ARG A 299 -10.34 2.07 -11.55
N VAL A 300 -11.34 2.48 -10.77
CA VAL A 300 -11.18 3.09 -9.45
C VAL A 300 -10.52 2.12 -8.45
N PHE A 301 -10.77 0.81 -8.57
CA PHE A 301 -10.15 -0.23 -7.74
C PHE A 301 -8.75 -0.65 -8.19
N SER A 302 -8.30 -0.24 -9.37
CA SER A 302 -6.89 -0.35 -9.77
C SER A 302 -6.08 0.89 -9.38
N ILE A 303 -6.75 1.98 -8.94
CA ILE A 303 -6.13 3.22 -8.45
C ILE A 303 -5.99 3.23 -6.91
N SER A 304 -6.95 2.69 -6.16
CA SER A 304 -6.91 2.64 -4.69
C SER A 304 -7.46 1.32 -4.14
N PRO A 305 -6.91 0.77 -3.03
CA PRO A 305 -7.39 -0.50 -2.46
C PRO A 305 -8.78 -0.39 -1.83
N HIS A 306 -9.06 0.72 -1.11
CA HIS A 306 -10.35 0.98 -0.45
C HIS A 306 -10.94 2.33 -0.93
N PRO A 307 -11.45 2.43 -2.18
CA PRO A 307 -11.88 3.71 -2.77
C PRO A 307 -12.97 4.44 -1.98
N MET A 308 -13.86 3.72 -1.29
CA MET A 308 -14.90 4.33 -0.45
C MET A 308 -14.33 5.04 0.79
N TYR A 309 -13.19 4.56 1.28
CA TYR A 309 -12.47 5.07 2.44
C TYR A 309 -11.51 6.19 2.07
N THR A 310 -10.85 6.11 0.91
CA THR A 310 -9.84 7.08 0.48
C THR A 310 -10.44 8.17 -0.43
N ILE A 311 -10.80 7.81 -1.66
CA ILE A 311 -11.35 8.73 -2.67
C ILE A 311 -12.73 9.26 -2.23
N GLY A 312 -13.52 8.41 -1.56
CA GLY A 312 -14.81 8.72 -0.99
C GLY A 312 -14.83 9.89 0.01
N TYR A 313 -13.67 10.25 0.58
CA TYR A 313 -13.50 11.39 1.49
C TYR A 313 -12.97 12.66 0.81
N THR A 314 -12.63 12.63 -0.48
CA THR A 314 -12.21 13.84 -1.19
C THR A 314 -13.31 14.90 -1.30
N PHE A 315 -14.60 14.51 -1.19
CA PHE A 315 -15.76 15.40 -1.03
C PHE A 315 -15.71 16.24 0.25
N TYR A 316 -15.20 15.67 1.35
CA TYR A 316 -15.09 16.39 2.62
C TYR A 316 -14.06 17.52 2.50
N TYR A 317 -12.91 17.21 1.90
CA TYR A 317 -11.91 18.21 1.55
C TYR A 317 -12.41 19.21 0.50
N GLY A 318 -13.18 18.76 -0.50
CA GLY A 318 -13.80 19.62 -1.51
C GLY A 318 -14.73 20.67 -0.90
N LEU A 319 -15.61 20.27 0.03
CA LEU A 319 -16.45 21.21 0.78
C LEU A 319 -15.67 22.09 1.76
N SER A 320 -14.55 21.63 2.34
CA SER A 320 -13.67 22.50 3.13
C SER A 320 -13.02 23.62 2.29
N LEU A 321 -12.68 23.33 1.03
CA LEU A 321 -12.18 24.33 0.07
C LEU A 321 -13.29 25.29 -0.41
N ILE A 322 -14.51 24.80 -0.63
CA ILE A 322 -15.65 25.63 -1.06
C ILE A 322 -16.13 26.56 0.08
N SER A 323 -16.18 26.07 1.32
CA SER A 323 -16.62 26.85 2.50
C SER A 323 -15.57 27.85 3.02
N GLN A 324 -14.32 27.75 2.55
CA GLN A 324 -13.15 28.54 3.01
C GLN A 324 -12.92 28.45 4.54
N SER A 325 -13.44 27.40 5.20
CA SER A 325 -13.53 27.32 6.65
C SER A 325 -12.60 26.27 7.27
N TYR A 326 -11.68 26.72 8.12
CA TYR A 326 -10.84 25.81 8.93
C TYR A 326 -11.67 24.89 9.83
N THR A 327 -12.83 25.33 10.32
CA THR A 327 -13.76 24.50 11.10
C THR A 327 -14.24 23.31 10.28
N VAL A 328 -14.62 23.54 9.02
CA VAL A 328 -15.03 22.46 8.10
C VAL A 328 -13.85 21.54 7.77
N LEU A 329 -12.64 22.08 7.60
CA LEU A 329 -11.43 21.27 7.38
C LEU A 329 -11.11 20.36 8.58
N TYR A 330 -11.13 20.86 9.82
CA TYR A 330 -10.84 20.05 11.00
C TYR A 330 -11.91 18.99 11.27
N VAL A 331 -13.20 19.32 11.08
CA VAL A 331 -14.29 18.34 11.17
C VAL A 331 -14.19 17.29 10.05
N SER A 332 -13.76 17.68 8.84
CA SER A 332 -13.48 16.74 7.74
C SER A 332 -12.36 15.75 8.07
N LEU A 333 -11.26 16.24 8.64
CA LEU A 333 -10.12 15.42 9.05
C LEU A 333 -10.54 14.43 10.16
N PHE A 334 -11.32 14.89 11.14
CA PHE A 334 -11.87 14.02 12.19
C PHE A 334 -12.84 12.96 11.63
N ALA A 335 -13.75 13.35 10.72
CA ALA A 335 -14.69 12.44 10.07
C ALA A 335 -13.97 11.32 9.31
N HIS A 336 -12.93 11.67 8.54
CA HIS A 336 -12.11 10.71 7.80
C HIS A 336 -11.30 9.82 8.76
N PHE A 337 -10.73 10.37 9.84
CA PHE A 337 -10.07 9.59 10.88
C PHE A 337 -11.01 8.54 11.52
N CYS A 338 -12.26 8.91 11.84
CA CYS A 338 -13.26 7.95 12.33
C CYS A 338 -13.57 6.84 11.33
N GLN A 339 -13.55 7.13 10.02
CA GLN A 339 -13.74 6.11 8.99
C GLN A 339 -12.53 5.17 8.88
N LEU A 340 -11.30 5.69 8.93
CA LEU A 340 -10.08 4.86 8.93
C LEU A 340 -10.01 3.99 10.20
N LEU A 341 -10.51 4.49 11.33
CA LEU A 341 -10.64 3.72 12.56
C LEU A 341 -11.68 2.59 12.44
N PHE A 342 -12.81 2.83 11.76
CA PHE A 342 -13.79 1.77 11.43
C PHE A 342 -13.17 0.69 10.54
N LEU A 343 -12.41 1.08 9.50
CA LEU A 343 -11.72 0.15 8.60
C LEU A 343 -10.82 -0.80 9.42
N VAL A 344 -9.87 -0.24 10.17
CA VAL A 344 -8.85 -1.01 10.90
C VAL A 344 -9.40 -1.80 12.10
N LEU A 345 -10.50 -1.35 12.74
CA LEU A 345 -11.05 -2.01 13.95
C LEU A 345 -12.27 -2.91 13.70
N VAL A 346 -12.86 -2.91 12.50
CA VAL A 346 -14.11 -3.63 12.18
C VAL A 346 -14.03 -4.35 10.83
N GLU A 347 -13.67 -3.66 9.75
CA GLU A 347 -13.72 -4.22 8.39
C GLU A 347 -12.47 -5.07 8.07
N ASP A 348 -11.26 -4.57 8.28
CA ASP A 348 -10.02 -5.35 8.03
C ASP A 348 -9.96 -6.65 8.87
N PRO A 349 -10.30 -6.66 10.19
CA PRO A 349 -10.35 -7.90 10.97
C PRO A 349 -11.45 -8.86 10.53
N HIS A 350 -12.50 -8.37 9.86
CA HIS A 350 -13.50 -9.23 9.22
C HIS A 350 -12.96 -9.83 7.93
N ILE A 351 -12.40 -9.02 7.04
CA ILE A 351 -11.84 -9.47 5.76
C ILE A 351 -10.77 -10.54 5.99
N GLN A 352 -9.85 -10.34 6.94
CA GLN A 352 -8.82 -11.32 7.29
C GLN A 352 -9.39 -12.64 7.83
N LYS A 353 -10.53 -12.60 8.54
CA LYS A 353 -11.23 -13.77 9.07
C LYS A 353 -12.03 -14.52 8.02
N THR A 354 -12.64 -13.80 7.08
CA THR A 354 -13.56 -14.33 6.07
C THR A 354 -12.85 -14.80 4.81
N TYR A 355 -11.71 -14.17 4.45
CA TYR A 355 -10.98 -14.43 3.20
C TYR A 355 -9.49 -14.75 3.45
N PRO A 356 -9.16 -15.82 4.21
CA PRO A 356 -7.76 -16.16 4.53
C PRO A 356 -6.91 -16.43 3.28
N GLU A 357 -7.47 -17.03 2.22
CA GLU A 357 -6.77 -17.27 0.95
C GLU A 357 -6.33 -15.95 0.23
N ILE A 358 -6.93 -14.80 0.55
CA ILE A 358 -6.50 -13.48 0.05
C ILE A 358 -5.37 -12.90 0.92
N ALA A 359 -5.26 -13.36 2.18
CA ALA A 359 -4.20 -13.01 3.13
C ALA A 359 -3.01 -13.99 3.12
N GLU A 360 -3.05 -15.05 2.32
CA GLU A 360 -1.91 -15.95 2.11
C GLU A 360 -0.80 -15.26 1.29
N ASP A 361 0.09 -14.61 2.02
CA ASP A 361 1.47 -14.29 1.63
C ASP A 361 2.13 -15.46 0.86
N PRO A 362 3.10 -15.24 -0.05
CA PRO A 362 3.82 -16.32 -0.75
C PRO A 362 4.83 -17.07 0.16
N HIS A 363 4.33 -17.60 1.28
CA HIS A 363 5.05 -18.40 2.27
C HIS A 363 5.74 -19.62 1.65
N ILE A 364 5.13 -20.24 0.63
CA ILE A 364 5.67 -21.37 -0.14
C ILE A 364 7.05 -21.01 -0.75
N THR A 365 7.25 -19.75 -1.15
CA THR A 365 8.55 -19.25 -1.61
C THR A 365 9.49 -19.02 -0.44
N ARG A 366 9.03 -18.32 0.61
CA ARG A 366 9.85 -17.99 1.80
C ARG A 366 10.51 -19.22 2.42
N GLU A 367 9.77 -20.33 2.53
CA GLU A 367 10.26 -21.61 3.08
C GLU A 367 11.56 -22.10 2.39
N LYS A 368 11.64 -22.03 1.06
CA LYS A 368 12.79 -22.51 0.29
C LYS A 368 14.02 -21.61 0.39
N VAL A 369 13.83 -20.32 0.66
CA VAL A 369 14.93 -19.35 0.77
C VAL A 369 15.35 -19.05 2.21
N LYS A 370 14.64 -19.55 3.24
CA LYS A 370 15.04 -19.47 4.67
C LYS A 370 16.48 -19.94 4.93
N THR A 371 17.06 -20.77 4.06
CA THR A 371 18.47 -21.20 4.12
C THR A 371 19.47 -20.08 3.80
N TYR A 372 19.09 -19.07 3.02
CA TYR A 372 19.92 -17.93 2.61
C TYR A 372 19.71 -16.66 3.45
N PHE A 373 18.67 -16.62 4.28
CA PHE A 373 18.28 -15.45 5.08
C PHE A 373 18.26 -15.79 6.57
N GLY A 374 19.07 -15.05 7.34
CA GLY A 374 19.18 -15.18 8.79
C GLY A 374 18.46 -14.04 9.49
N HIS A 375 19.01 -13.60 10.63
CA HIS A 375 18.65 -12.30 11.21
C HIS A 375 19.44 -11.19 10.49
N ASP A 376 19.28 -11.06 9.18
CA ASP A 376 20.02 -10.10 8.34
C ASP A 376 19.63 -8.66 8.65
N LEU A 377 20.61 -7.74 8.73
CA LEU A 377 20.35 -6.33 9.05
C LEU A 377 19.61 -5.65 7.89
N VAL A 378 18.33 -5.36 8.09
CA VAL A 378 17.47 -4.65 7.14
C VAL A 378 17.29 -3.22 7.64
N VAL A 379 18.12 -2.30 7.13
CA VAL A 379 18.22 -0.88 7.53
C VAL A 379 18.62 -0.70 9.01
N VAL A 380 17.70 -1.00 9.94
CA VAL A 380 17.95 -1.04 11.40
C VAL A 380 17.30 -2.27 12.08
N LYS A 381 16.46 -3.01 11.36
CA LYS A 381 15.79 -4.23 11.85
C LYS A 381 16.80 -5.38 11.88
N ASN A 382 16.69 -6.27 12.88
CA ASN A 382 17.59 -7.41 13.11
C ASN A 382 19.06 -7.03 13.40
N PHE A 383 19.33 -5.84 13.99
CA PHE A 383 20.67 -5.44 14.41
C PHE A 383 21.27 -6.41 15.44
N GLN A 384 22.51 -6.85 15.22
CA GLN A 384 23.22 -7.80 16.10
C GLN A 384 24.56 -7.23 16.57
N TYR A 385 24.68 -6.99 17.87
CA TYR A 385 25.89 -6.45 18.52
C TYR A 385 27.17 -7.26 18.27
N PHE A 386 27.07 -8.56 17.97
CA PHE A 386 28.22 -9.42 17.68
C PHE A 386 28.57 -9.53 16.19
N ARG A 387 27.72 -9.02 15.27
CA ARG A 387 28.01 -9.04 13.83
C ARG A 387 28.85 -7.81 13.49
N ALA A 388 30.11 -8.04 13.09
CA ALA A 388 31.06 -6.96 12.80
C ALA A 388 30.54 -5.97 11.74
N ALA A 389 29.82 -6.44 10.71
CA ALA A 389 29.21 -5.58 9.69
C ALA A 389 28.20 -4.58 10.27
N ASP A 390 27.42 -4.99 11.27
CA ASP A 390 26.42 -4.14 11.94
C ASP A 390 27.12 -3.07 12.78
N LEU A 391 28.12 -3.45 13.56
CA LEU A 391 28.95 -2.53 14.34
C LEU A 391 29.66 -1.50 13.45
N PHE A 392 30.26 -1.92 12.32
CA PHE A 392 30.89 -1.00 11.38
C PHE A 392 29.86 -0.07 10.70
N THR A 393 28.68 -0.59 10.36
CA THR A 393 27.59 0.22 9.79
C THR A 393 27.12 1.29 10.78
N LEU A 394 26.91 0.92 12.05
CA LEU A 394 26.58 1.86 13.13
C LEU A 394 27.70 2.87 13.36
N LEU A 395 28.96 2.45 13.38
CA LEU A 395 30.12 3.32 13.57
C LEU A 395 30.22 4.39 12.47
N ILE A 396 30.10 3.99 11.20
CA ILE A 396 30.16 4.93 10.05
C ILE A 396 28.94 5.87 10.03
N ALA A 397 27.76 5.36 10.40
CA ALA A 397 26.53 6.13 10.56
C ALA A 397 26.67 7.21 11.66
N VAL A 398 27.07 6.81 12.87
CA VAL A 398 27.29 7.72 14.01
C VAL A 398 28.38 8.73 13.70
N TYR A 399 29.54 8.30 13.19
CA TYR A 399 30.63 9.18 12.76
C TYR A 399 30.12 10.28 11.80
N THR A 400 29.38 9.88 10.77
CA THR A 400 28.83 10.81 9.77
C THR A 400 27.81 11.77 10.36
N LEU A 401 26.95 11.32 11.27
CA LEU A 401 26.02 12.19 11.99
C LEU A 401 26.77 13.17 12.90
N SER A 402 27.81 12.73 13.61
CA SER A 402 28.65 13.58 14.48
C SER A 402 29.37 14.70 13.72
N LEU A 403 29.67 14.54 12.42
CA LEU A 403 30.24 15.62 11.60
C LEU A 403 29.35 16.88 11.61
N ASN A 404 28.03 16.74 11.73
CA ASN A 404 27.08 17.87 11.78
C ASN A 404 27.28 18.80 12.99
N LEU A 405 27.92 18.32 14.07
CA LEU A 405 28.26 19.13 15.25
C LEU A 405 29.40 20.12 14.97
N PHE A 406 30.21 19.87 13.93
CA PHE A 406 31.33 20.70 13.54
C PHE A 406 30.94 21.72 12.46
N ASN A 407 31.67 22.84 12.42
CA ASN A 407 31.52 23.91 11.43
C ASN A 407 32.21 23.56 10.09
N ILE A 408 31.83 22.42 9.52
CA ILE A 408 32.28 21.94 8.21
C ILE A 408 31.45 22.65 7.12
N PRO A 409 32.05 23.15 6.02
CA PRO A 409 31.34 23.89 4.99
C PRO A 409 30.31 23.03 4.24
N THR A 410 29.16 23.62 3.91
CA THR A 410 27.97 22.89 3.43
C THR A 410 28.19 22.07 2.14
N TRP A 411 29.15 22.46 1.29
CA TRP A 411 29.50 21.71 0.08
C TRP A 411 29.98 20.28 0.40
N PHE A 412 30.61 20.05 1.55
CA PHE A 412 31.08 18.73 1.98
C PHE A 412 29.91 17.74 2.06
N TYR A 413 28.79 18.15 2.67
CA TYR A 413 27.61 17.31 2.85
C TYR A 413 26.91 17.03 1.51
N ILE A 414 26.91 18.00 0.60
CA ILE A 414 26.41 17.82 -0.77
C ILE A 414 27.27 16.78 -1.51
N VAL A 415 28.60 16.90 -1.46
CA VAL A 415 29.53 15.93 -2.08
C VAL A 415 29.38 14.54 -1.44
N GLN A 416 29.25 14.45 -0.12
CA GLN A 416 29.07 13.19 0.59
C GLN A 416 27.75 12.50 0.21
N ALA A 417 26.65 13.25 0.07
CA ALA A 417 25.37 12.70 -0.37
C ALA A 417 25.37 12.28 -1.85
N ILE A 418 26.03 13.04 -2.73
CA ILE A 418 26.25 12.64 -4.13
C ILE A 418 27.09 11.36 -4.19
N PHE A 419 28.18 11.26 -3.42
CA PHE A 419 29.05 10.10 -3.38
C PHE A 419 28.29 8.82 -2.99
N TRP A 420 27.55 8.83 -1.87
CA TRP A 420 26.81 7.64 -1.43
C TRP A 420 25.65 7.30 -2.35
N ARG A 421 24.97 8.28 -2.95
CA ARG A 421 23.97 8.04 -4.01
C ARG A 421 24.60 7.39 -5.23
N CYS A 422 25.78 7.83 -5.67
CA CYS A 422 26.51 7.22 -6.78
C CYS A 422 26.97 5.79 -6.46
N MET A 423 27.45 5.54 -5.25
CA MET A 423 27.83 4.18 -4.83
C MET A 423 26.63 3.23 -4.81
N LEU A 424 25.49 3.67 -4.26
CA LEU A 424 24.25 2.88 -4.25
C LEU A 424 23.71 2.62 -5.66
N SER A 425 23.52 3.65 -6.49
CA SER A 425 22.84 3.50 -7.78
C SER A 425 23.73 3.08 -8.94
N PHE A 426 25.02 3.45 -8.96
CA PHE A 426 25.95 3.12 -10.06
C PHE A 426 27.01 2.10 -9.65
N GLY A 427 27.58 2.20 -8.44
CA GLY A 427 28.58 1.26 -7.94
C GLY A 427 28.01 -0.15 -7.78
N LEU A 428 26.98 -0.29 -6.94
CA LEU A 428 26.28 -1.56 -6.76
C LEU A 428 25.49 -1.99 -8.00
N GLY A 429 24.98 -1.02 -8.77
CA GLY A 429 24.37 -1.28 -10.09
C GLY A 429 25.31 -1.93 -11.10
N LEU A 430 26.59 -1.55 -11.10
CA LEU A 430 27.61 -2.21 -11.93
C LEU A 430 27.88 -3.65 -11.45
N VAL A 431 27.97 -3.88 -10.14
CA VAL A 431 28.13 -5.22 -9.56
C VAL A 431 26.96 -6.14 -9.95
N LEU A 432 25.72 -5.68 -9.77
CA LEU A 432 24.51 -6.42 -10.16
C LEU A 432 24.45 -6.68 -11.68
N ARG A 433 24.84 -5.71 -12.52
CA ARG A 433 24.88 -5.90 -13.98
C ARG A 433 25.92 -6.94 -14.41
N LEU A 434 27.10 -6.95 -13.79
CA LEU A 434 28.13 -7.97 -14.02
C LEU A 434 27.70 -9.34 -13.48
N GLN A 435 27.04 -9.37 -12.33
CA GLN A 435 26.46 -10.58 -11.72
C GLN A 435 25.38 -11.19 -12.63
N SER A 436 24.41 -10.40 -13.10
CA SER A 436 23.37 -10.83 -14.05
C SER A 436 23.94 -11.38 -15.36
N ASN A 437 25.04 -10.81 -15.85
CA ASN A 437 25.59 -11.15 -17.17
C ASN A 437 26.54 -12.35 -17.15
N CYS A 438 27.45 -12.42 -16.18
CA CYS A 438 28.51 -13.43 -16.11
C CYS A 438 28.80 -13.96 -14.70
N GLN A 439 27.85 -13.83 -13.77
CA GLN A 439 27.97 -14.31 -12.38
C GLN A 439 29.24 -13.80 -11.69
N TRP A 440 29.66 -12.57 -12.01
CA TRP A 440 30.99 -12.05 -11.66
C TRP A 440 31.29 -12.07 -10.16
N TRP A 441 30.31 -11.73 -9.31
CA TRP A 441 30.51 -11.64 -7.87
C TRP A 441 30.64 -13.03 -7.24
N THR A 442 29.70 -13.94 -7.53
CA THR A 442 29.73 -15.32 -7.05
C THR A 442 30.96 -16.07 -7.57
N ASN A 443 31.29 -15.93 -8.85
CA ASN A 443 32.48 -16.51 -9.46
C ASN A 443 33.78 -15.97 -8.83
N LYS A 444 33.86 -14.68 -8.50
CA LYS A 444 35.04 -14.12 -7.81
C LYS A 444 35.24 -14.71 -6.41
N TYR A 445 34.18 -14.87 -5.63
CA TYR A 445 34.28 -15.54 -4.33
C TYR A 445 34.67 -17.02 -4.47
N GLN A 446 34.13 -17.73 -5.47
CA GLN A 446 34.39 -19.14 -5.69
C GLN A 446 35.82 -19.42 -6.20
N PHE A 447 36.31 -18.68 -7.20
CA PHE A 447 37.58 -18.95 -7.86
C PHE A 447 38.79 -18.21 -7.26
N ASP A 448 38.66 -16.94 -6.86
CA ASP A 448 39.79 -16.17 -6.30
C ASP A 448 39.94 -16.40 -4.78
N LEU A 449 38.84 -16.63 -4.06
CA LEU A 449 38.81 -16.71 -2.59
C LEU A 449 38.52 -18.11 -2.03
N GLY A 450 38.14 -19.08 -2.86
CA GLY A 450 37.77 -20.43 -2.44
C GLY A 450 36.54 -20.48 -1.50
N LYS A 451 35.66 -19.48 -1.58
CA LYS A 451 34.48 -19.31 -0.71
C LYS A 451 33.19 -19.69 -1.44
N ASP A 452 32.23 -20.20 -0.68
CA ASP A 452 30.93 -20.57 -1.22
C ASP A 452 30.07 -19.36 -1.64
N LYS A 453 29.12 -19.59 -2.57
CA LYS A 453 28.16 -18.61 -3.06
C LYS A 453 27.28 -18.02 -1.94
N TYR A 454 26.96 -18.79 -0.89
CA TYR A 454 26.27 -18.26 0.30
C TYR A 454 27.04 -17.09 0.91
N ILE A 455 28.35 -17.26 1.12
CA ILE A 455 29.21 -16.23 1.75
C ILE A 455 29.36 -15.02 0.81
N ALA A 456 29.38 -15.24 -0.50
CA ALA A 456 29.35 -14.17 -1.49
C ALA A 456 28.08 -13.32 -1.33
N PHE A 457 26.91 -13.96 -1.22
CA PHE A 457 25.63 -13.27 -1.04
C PHE A 457 25.51 -12.60 0.34
N GLU A 458 26.01 -13.20 1.41
CA GLU A 458 26.08 -12.58 2.75
C GLU A 458 26.89 -11.27 2.74
N ASN A 459 28.05 -11.27 2.09
CA ASN A 459 28.86 -10.05 1.93
C ASN A 459 28.18 -9.00 1.04
N TRP A 460 27.42 -9.44 0.02
CA TRP A 460 26.58 -8.54 -0.77
C TRP A 460 25.48 -7.87 0.08
N LYS A 461 24.72 -8.64 0.89
CA LYS A 461 23.69 -8.10 1.81
C LYS A 461 24.26 -7.00 2.72
N ASN A 462 25.40 -7.28 3.34
CA ASN A 462 26.10 -6.34 4.22
C ASN A 462 26.53 -5.03 3.50
N ILE A 463 27.14 -5.15 2.32
CA ILE A 463 27.62 -3.98 1.53
C ILE A 463 26.43 -3.17 0.98
N TYR A 464 25.39 -3.83 0.48
CA TYR A 464 24.17 -3.19 0.01
C TYR A 464 23.50 -2.37 1.12
N ASN A 465 23.30 -2.97 2.28
CA ASN A 465 22.66 -2.32 3.41
C ASN A 465 23.47 -1.11 3.92
N LEU A 466 24.81 -1.22 4.01
CA LEU A 466 25.68 -0.09 4.33
C LEU A 466 25.49 1.08 3.34
N CYS A 467 25.56 0.81 2.04
CA CYS A 467 25.37 1.85 1.01
C CYS A 467 23.96 2.46 1.06
N LEU A 468 22.93 1.65 1.32
CA LEU A 468 21.54 2.09 1.45
C LEU A 468 21.37 3.05 2.63
N ILE A 469 21.85 2.66 3.81
CA ILE A 469 21.82 3.50 5.03
C ILE A 469 22.60 4.79 4.81
N MET A 470 23.81 4.70 4.26
CA MET A 470 24.67 5.86 4.07
C MET A 470 24.16 6.85 3.02
N ALA A 471 23.43 6.39 2.00
CA ALA A 471 22.73 7.27 1.05
C ALA A 471 21.58 8.06 1.71
N HIS A 472 20.96 7.54 2.77
CA HIS A 472 19.97 8.27 3.57
C HIS A 472 20.65 9.19 4.59
N ILE A 473 21.62 8.69 5.38
CA ILE A 473 22.28 9.45 6.45
C ILE A 473 23.06 10.66 5.92
N SER A 474 23.75 10.53 4.79
CA SER A 474 24.48 11.66 4.16
C SER A 474 23.52 12.74 3.63
N PHE A 475 22.39 12.35 3.03
CA PHE A 475 21.33 13.29 2.64
C PHE A 475 20.72 13.97 3.87
N THR A 476 20.38 13.24 4.93
CA THR A 476 19.80 13.78 6.16
C THR A 476 20.77 14.71 6.89
N SER A 477 22.08 14.43 6.83
CA SER A 477 23.13 15.34 7.32
C SER A 477 23.15 16.64 6.50
N CYS A 478 23.08 16.54 5.17
CA CYS A 478 22.92 17.72 4.31
C CYS A 478 21.63 18.50 4.62
N PHE A 479 20.54 17.81 4.98
CA PHE A 479 19.29 18.44 5.41
C PHE A 479 19.47 19.28 6.69
N PHE A 480 20.14 18.76 7.73
CA PHE A 480 20.36 19.51 8.97
C PHE A 480 21.14 20.81 8.79
N LYS A 481 21.99 20.92 7.75
CA LYS A 481 22.71 22.18 7.42
C LYS A 481 21.88 23.21 6.64
N TYR A 482 20.65 22.88 6.24
CA TYR A 482 19.71 23.77 5.54
C TYR A 482 18.32 23.88 6.21
N ALA A 483 18.03 23.09 7.24
CA ALA A 483 16.70 23.01 7.85
C ALA A 483 16.30 24.34 8.53
N GLN A 484 15.17 24.92 8.10
CA GLN A 484 14.55 26.09 8.72
C GLN A 484 13.19 25.69 9.30
N ILE A 485 13.17 25.42 10.60
CA ILE A 485 11.98 24.96 11.33
C ILE A 485 11.33 26.15 12.06
N ASP A 486 10.18 26.55 11.55
CA ASP A 486 9.25 27.52 12.15
C ASP A 486 7.97 26.79 12.62
N PHE A 487 7.51 27.06 13.83
CA PHE A 487 6.33 26.43 14.44
C PHE A 487 5.06 27.30 14.40
N ASN A 488 5.05 28.39 13.63
CA ASN A 488 3.85 29.21 13.43
C ASN A 488 2.76 28.44 12.65
N PHE A 489 1.81 27.84 13.37
CA PHE A 489 0.67 27.05 12.85
C PHE A 489 -0.14 27.73 11.73
N PHE A 490 -0.17 29.06 11.66
CA PHE A 490 -0.89 29.83 10.64
C PHE A 490 0.02 30.34 9.51
N GLY A 491 1.33 30.12 9.61
CA GLY A 491 2.32 30.49 8.61
C GLY A 491 2.39 29.52 7.43
N SER A 492 2.66 30.03 6.24
CA SER A 492 2.87 29.20 5.03
C SER A 492 4.06 28.24 5.16
N ILE A 493 5.03 28.55 6.02
CA ILE A 493 6.18 27.69 6.31
C ILE A 493 5.75 26.42 7.06
N PHE A 494 4.85 26.52 8.04
CA PHE A 494 4.31 25.37 8.77
C PHE A 494 3.58 24.40 7.82
N TRP A 495 2.69 24.91 6.97
CA TRP A 495 2.00 24.07 5.98
C TRP A 495 2.96 23.41 4.98
N ARG A 496 4.06 24.07 4.61
CA ARG A 496 5.14 23.49 3.80
C ARG A 496 5.88 22.35 4.53
N GLN A 497 6.11 22.49 5.84
CA GLN A 497 6.71 21.43 6.66
C GLN A 497 5.75 20.24 6.84
N ILE A 498 4.46 20.49 7.10
CA ILE A 498 3.44 19.43 7.21
C ILE A 498 3.36 18.63 5.90
N LEU A 499 3.33 19.29 4.75
CA LEU A 499 3.38 18.63 3.44
C LEU A 499 4.66 17.80 3.29
N GLY A 500 5.82 18.33 3.71
CA GLY A 500 7.08 17.60 3.67
C GLY A 500 7.12 16.38 4.60
N LEU A 501 6.54 16.48 5.80
CA LEU A 501 6.38 15.37 6.74
C LEU A 501 5.44 14.29 6.16
N MET A 502 4.33 14.67 5.53
CA MET A 502 3.44 13.73 4.84
C MET A 502 4.18 12.95 3.75
N LEU A 503 5.05 13.60 2.97
CA LEU A 503 5.87 12.89 1.97
C LEU A 503 6.89 11.91 2.61
N ILE A 504 7.44 12.23 3.79
CA ILE A 504 8.30 11.30 4.55
C ILE A 504 7.48 10.11 5.07
N LEU A 505 6.27 10.32 5.56
CA LEU A 505 5.39 9.23 6.01
C LEU A 505 4.94 8.32 4.85
N ILE A 506 4.60 8.89 3.69
CA ILE A 506 4.31 8.14 2.45
C ILE A 506 5.51 7.31 2.01
N ASN A 507 6.72 7.85 2.18
CA ASN A 507 7.96 7.16 1.84
C ASN A 507 8.22 5.94 2.73
N LEU A 508 8.14 6.13 4.06
CA LEU A 508 8.28 5.05 5.04
C LEU A 508 7.23 3.96 4.83
N TRP A 509 5.95 4.34 4.69
CA TRP A 509 4.87 3.40 4.37
C TRP A 509 5.13 2.62 3.08
N SER A 510 5.54 3.30 2.01
CA SER A 510 5.90 2.65 0.75
C SER A 510 7.03 1.63 0.91
N SER A 511 8.08 1.95 1.67
CA SER A 511 9.20 1.03 1.88
C SER A 511 8.81 -0.17 2.76
N PHE A 512 7.96 0.02 3.77
CA PHE A 512 7.42 -1.10 4.54
C PHE A 512 6.57 -2.02 3.66
N SER A 513 5.63 -1.49 2.86
CA SER A 513 4.79 -2.32 1.98
C SER A 513 5.53 -2.90 0.76
N THR A 514 6.66 -2.32 0.33
CA THR A 514 7.61 -3.00 -0.57
C THR A 514 8.22 -4.23 0.13
N TYR A 515 8.74 -4.06 1.34
CA TYR A 515 9.41 -5.13 2.10
C TYR A 515 8.45 -6.25 2.54
N GLU A 516 7.19 -5.94 2.86
CA GLU A 516 6.15 -6.95 3.18
C GLU A 516 5.94 -7.93 2.01
N VAL A 517 5.76 -7.41 0.79
CA VAL A 517 5.51 -8.22 -0.42
C VAL A 517 6.78 -8.94 -0.90
N LEU A 518 7.94 -8.26 -0.93
CA LEU A 518 9.19 -8.84 -1.43
C LEU A 518 9.90 -9.76 -0.43
N GLY A 519 9.71 -9.53 0.88
CA GLY A 519 10.56 -10.06 1.93
C GLY A 519 12.04 -9.71 1.74
N GLU A 520 12.89 -10.39 2.50
CA GLU A 520 14.34 -10.22 2.44
C GLU A 520 14.93 -10.70 1.10
N PHE A 521 14.26 -11.62 0.41
CA PHE A 521 14.67 -12.10 -0.92
C PHE A 521 14.69 -10.99 -1.97
N GLY A 522 13.57 -10.27 -2.17
CA GLY A 522 13.54 -9.18 -3.13
C GLY A 522 14.28 -7.94 -2.63
N TRP A 523 14.23 -7.64 -1.33
CA TRP A 523 14.92 -6.48 -0.73
C TRP A 523 16.44 -6.49 -0.96
N PHE A 524 17.06 -7.67 -0.99
CA PHE A 524 18.49 -7.84 -1.23
C PHE A 524 18.86 -8.21 -2.68
N TYR A 525 17.92 -8.11 -3.64
CA TYR A 525 18.12 -8.53 -5.05
C TYR A 525 18.58 -10.00 -5.16
N GLY A 526 17.98 -10.90 -4.37
CA GLY A 526 18.35 -12.31 -4.30
C GLY A 526 18.18 -13.09 -5.60
N ASP A 527 17.34 -12.59 -6.52
CA ASP A 527 17.15 -13.09 -7.88
C ASP A 527 18.41 -12.99 -8.76
N PHE A 528 19.31 -12.06 -8.48
CA PHE A 528 20.63 -11.99 -9.12
C PHE A 528 21.61 -13.08 -8.65
N PHE A 529 21.32 -13.79 -7.55
CA PHE A 529 22.27 -14.69 -6.87
C PHE A 529 21.77 -16.12 -6.68
N ILE A 530 20.45 -16.35 -6.58
CA ILE A 530 19.85 -17.63 -6.17
C ILE A 530 18.95 -18.15 -7.31
N GLU A 531 19.50 -19.03 -8.14
CA GLU A 531 18.83 -19.61 -9.33
C GLU A 531 17.79 -20.68 -8.95
N GLU A 532 17.81 -21.20 -7.73
CA GLU A 532 17.01 -22.35 -7.26
C GLU A 532 15.55 -22.01 -6.90
N VAL A 533 15.18 -20.72 -6.91
CA VAL A 533 13.85 -20.24 -6.50
C VAL A 533 12.98 -19.93 -7.72
N PRO A 534 12.00 -20.80 -8.07
CA PRO A 534 11.08 -20.54 -9.17
C PRO A 534 10.13 -19.39 -8.79
N SER A 535 10.52 -18.19 -9.16
CA SER A 535 9.89 -16.95 -8.75
C SER A 535 8.75 -16.59 -9.72
N ASN A 536 7.53 -16.62 -9.20
CA ASN A 536 6.38 -15.98 -9.84
C ASN A 536 6.31 -14.52 -9.37
N LEU A 537 5.88 -13.61 -10.24
CA LEU A 537 5.73 -12.20 -9.91
C LEU A 537 4.36 -11.98 -9.27
N TYR A 538 4.35 -11.65 -7.98
CA TYR A 538 3.13 -11.41 -7.22
C TYR A 538 2.77 -9.92 -7.25
N TYR A 539 1.65 -9.57 -7.90
CA TYR A 539 1.13 -8.20 -7.96
C TYR A 539 0.19 -7.88 -6.79
N THR A 540 0.61 -8.25 -5.57
CA THR A 540 -0.11 -8.01 -4.30
C THR A 540 0.37 -6.72 -3.62
N GLY A 541 -0.28 -6.32 -2.52
CA GLY A 541 0.08 -5.13 -1.74
C GLY A 541 0.28 -3.88 -2.60
N ILE A 542 1.41 -3.19 -2.42
CA ILE A 542 1.76 -1.99 -3.20
C ILE A 542 2.01 -2.28 -4.70
N TYR A 543 2.45 -3.50 -5.04
CA TYR A 543 2.71 -3.93 -6.42
C TYR A 543 1.44 -4.13 -7.26
N ARG A 544 0.27 -4.27 -6.63
CA ARG A 544 -1.03 -4.15 -7.31
C ARG A 544 -1.12 -2.82 -8.08
N PHE A 545 -0.70 -1.73 -7.45
CA PHE A 545 -0.89 -0.35 -7.91
C PHE A 545 0.29 0.20 -8.71
N LEU A 546 1.52 -0.10 -8.30
CA LEU A 546 2.78 0.42 -8.84
C LEU A 546 3.66 -0.71 -9.37
N ASN A 547 4.36 -0.50 -10.49
CA ASN A 547 5.34 -1.48 -10.98
C ASN A 547 6.69 -1.36 -10.25
N ASN A 548 7.09 -0.14 -9.88
CA ASN A 548 8.34 0.16 -9.18
C ASN A 548 8.03 1.20 -8.08
N PRO A 549 7.52 0.76 -6.90
CA PRO A 549 7.17 1.67 -5.80
C PRO A 549 8.36 2.56 -5.41
N ASP A 550 9.54 1.95 -5.30
CA ASP A 550 10.75 2.63 -4.82
C ASP A 550 11.23 3.75 -5.78
N SER A 551 10.88 3.68 -7.07
CA SER A 551 11.15 4.74 -8.04
C SER A 551 10.18 5.93 -7.97
N THR A 552 8.99 5.73 -7.38
CA THR A 552 7.84 6.62 -7.49
C THR A 552 7.49 7.22 -6.12
N THR A 553 7.07 6.39 -5.17
CA THR A 553 6.86 6.76 -3.76
C THR A 553 8.14 6.64 -2.92
N GLY A 554 9.11 5.81 -3.32
CA GLY A 554 10.41 5.67 -2.65
C GLY A 554 11.33 6.90 -2.71
N PHE A 555 10.99 7.94 -3.47
CA PHE A 555 11.68 9.24 -3.44
C PHE A 555 10.93 10.35 -2.69
N ALA A 556 9.71 10.10 -2.21
CA ALA A 556 8.91 11.10 -1.51
C ALA A 556 9.63 11.67 -0.28
N GLY A 557 10.39 10.87 0.47
CA GLY A 557 11.08 11.31 1.70
C GLY A 557 12.17 12.35 1.43
N PHE A 558 12.95 12.17 0.34
CA PHE A 558 13.95 13.14 -0.11
C PHE A 558 13.31 14.47 -0.50
N TYR A 559 12.19 14.44 -1.24
CA TYR A 559 11.42 15.65 -1.54
C TYR A 559 10.81 16.26 -0.28
N GLY A 560 10.33 15.46 0.66
CA GLY A 560 9.76 15.92 1.94
C GLY A 560 10.76 16.69 2.80
N LEU A 561 11.97 16.16 2.97
CA LEU A 561 13.09 16.85 3.61
C LEU A 561 13.45 18.16 2.88
N SER A 562 13.47 18.15 1.53
CA SER A 562 13.73 19.36 0.75
C SER A 562 12.63 20.44 0.91
N LEU A 563 11.37 20.04 1.08
CA LEU A 563 10.25 20.94 1.35
C LEU A 563 10.31 21.53 2.77
N ILE A 564 10.61 20.72 3.79
CA ILE A 564 10.80 21.20 5.17
C ILE A 564 11.89 22.28 5.17
N ALA A 565 13.07 21.98 4.62
CA ALA A 565 14.19 22.91 4.54
C ALA A 565 13.93 24.12 3.61
N GLY A 566 13.03 24.01 2.62
CA GLY A 566 12.78 25.07 1.63
C GLY A 566 13.98 25.40 0.73
N SER A 567 14.94 24.48 0.61
CA SER A 567 16.28 24.74 0.06
C SER A 567 16.47 24.14 -1.33
N PHE A 568 16.77 24.99 -2.32
CA PHE A 568 16.97 24.57 -3.71
C PHE A 568 18.13 23.56 -3.90
N PRO A 569 19.29 23.67 -3.23
CA PRO A 569 20.32 22.63 -3.23
C PRO A 569 19.81 21.23 -2.83
N LEU A 570 18.95 21.13 -1.81
CA LEU A 570 18.36 19.84 -1.42
C LEU A 570 17.33 19.35 -2.44
N PHE A 571 16.53 20.24 -3.02
CA PHE A 571 15.59 19.87 -4.07
C PHE A 571 16.31 19.33 -5.32
N ALA A 572 17.41 19.96 -5.72
CA ALA A 572 18.29 19.48 -6.79
C ALA A 572 18.93 18.12 -6.45
N LEU A 573 19.35 17.92 -5.19
CA LEU A 573 19.89 16.64 -4.70
C LEU A 573 18.83 15.53 -4.66
N SER A 574 17.55 15.86 -4.41
CA SER A 574 16.41 14.93 -4.51
C SER A 574 16.15 14.51 -5.96
N ILE A 575 16.15 15.46 -6.90
CA ILE A 575 16.03 15.17 -8.34
C ILE A 575 17.21 14.29 -8.80
N PHE A 576 18.44 14.65 -8.45
CA PHE A 576 19.62 13.84 -8.76
C PHE A 576 19.50 12.42 -8.23
N SER A 577 19.02 12.27 -6.98
CA SER A 577 18.81 10.98 -6.33
C SER A 577 17.76 10.12 -7.06
N GLN A 578 16.64 10.72 -7.47
CA GLN A 578 15.60 10.02 -8.22
C GLN A 578 16.06 9.66 -9.65
N VAL A 579 16.81 10.53 -10.32
CA VAL A 579 17.38 10.26 -11.65
C VAL A 579 18.40 9.13 -11.59
N ALA A 580 19.29 9.11 -10.59
CA ALA A 580 20.24 8.01 -10.40
C ALA A 580 19.53 6.67 -10.21
N ASN A 581 18.42 6.65 -9.45
CA ASN A 581 17.61 5.44 -9.26
C ASN A 581 16.84 5.01 -10.51
N PHE A 582 16.28 5.96 -11.25
CA PHE A 582 15.64 5.70 -12.55
C PHE A 582 16.64 5.09 -13.55
N LEU A 583 17.88 5.56 -13.56
CA LEU A 583 18.96 4.99 -14.37
C LEU A 583 19.32 3.57 -13.90
N PHE A 584 19.45 3.32 -12.59
CA PHE A 584 19.65 1.98 -12.04
C PHE A 584 18.54 1.01 -12.51
N ILE A 585 17.27 1.36 -12.31
CA ILE A 585 16.13 0.52 -12.70
C ILE A 585 16.14 0.26 -14.22
N LYS A 586 16.39 1.28 -15.03
CA LYS A 586 16.38 1.16 -16.50
C LYS A 586 17.53 0.33 -17.07
N TYR A 587 18.72 0.37 -16.45
CA TYR A 587 19.95 -0.21 -17.01
C TYR A 587 20.50 -1.44 -16.26
N VAL A 588 19.93 -1.78 -15.10
CA VAL A 588 20.35 -2.94 -14.27
C VAL A 588 19.16 -3.85 -13.99
N GLU A 589 18.12 -3.32 -13.36
CA GLU A 589 16.97 -4.10 -12.88
C GLU A 589 16.08 -4.59 -14.04
N GLN A 590 15.52 -3.69 -14.84
CA GLN A 590 14.62 -4.06 -15.95
C GLN A 590 15.26 -5.04 -16.97
N PRO A 591 16.55 -4.92 -17.34
CA PRO A 591 17.22 -5.94 -18.16
C PRO A 591 17.34 -7.30 -17.47
N HIS A 592 17.66 -7.35 -16.17
CA HIS A 592 17.73 -8.60 -15.41
C HIS A 592 16.35 -9.25 -15.27
N MET A 593 15.35 -8.48 -14.83
CA MET A 593 13.96 -8.92 -14.73
C MET A 593 13.48 -9.52 -16.05
N LYS A 594 13.71 -8.84 -17.19
CA LYS A 594 13.34 -9.36 -18.52
C LYS A 594 14.04 -10.67 -18.88
N LYS A 595 15.29 -10.85 -18.48
CA LYS A 595 16.06 -12.10 -18.69
C LYS A 595 15.47 -13.27 -17.86
N LEU A 596 15.03 -13.01 -16.64
CA LEU A 596 14.55 -14.05 -15.71
C LEU A 596 13.05 -14.37 -15.86
N TYR A 597 12.20 -13.35 -16.05
CA TYR A 597 10.74 -13.47 -16.03
C TYR A 597 10.07 -13.35 -17.40
N GLY A 598 10.77 -12.83 -18.41
CA GLY A 598 10.27 -12.73 -19.78
C GLY A 598 8.93 -12.00 -19.88
N SER A 599 7.92 -12.69 -20.42
CA SER A 599 6.56 -12.17 -20.62
C SER A 599 5.72 -12.02 -19.35
N LYS A 600 6.14 -12.58 -18.20
CA LYS A 600 5.40 -12.42 -16.92
C LYS A 600 5.40 -10.99 -16.37
N ILE A 601 6.22 -10.09 -16.92
CA ILE A 601 6.35 -8.71 -16.44
C ILE A 601 5.20 -7.84 -16.97
N ARG A 602 4.33 -7.41 -16.06
CA ARG A 602 3.25 -6.46 -16.35
C ARG A 602 3.80 -5.12 -16.89
N SER A 603 3.44 -4.76 -18.12
CA SER A 603 3.95 -3.57 -18.83
C SER A 603 3.49 -2.23 -18.27
N GLN A 604 2.27 -2.17 -17.71
CA GLN A 604 1.65 -0.98 -17.12
C GLN A 604 1.31 -1.24 -15.65
N SER A 605 1.39 -0.24 -14.77
CA SER A 605 0.96 -0.42 -13.37
C SER A 605 -0.57 -0.35 -13.22
N GLY A 606 -1.13 -0.87 -12.12
CA GLY A 606 -2.57 -0.83 -11.86
C GLY A 606 -3.16 0.59 -11.94
N ILE A 607 -2.48 1.58 -11.36
CA ILE A 607 -2.88 2.99 -11.44
C ILE A 607 -2.89 3.47 -12.89
N ALA A 608 -1.82 3.18 -13.65
CA ALA A 608 -1.69 3.61 -15.04
C ALA A 608 -2.78 2.99 -15.94
N LYS A 609 -3.08 1.71 -15.75
CA LYS A 609 -4.15 1.00 -16.45
C LYS A 609 -5.52 1.60 -16.14
N GLY A 610 -5.84 1.82 -14.86
CA GLY A 610 -7.11 2.41 -14.45
C GLY A 610 -7.31 3.83 -14.99
N ILE A 611 -6.27 4.68 -14.94
CA ILE A 611 -6.31 6.02 -15.55
C ILE A 611 -6.53 5.91 -17.07
N GLN A 612 -5.91 4.95 -17.76
CA GLN A 612 -6.14 4.74 -19.19
C GLN A 612 -7.57 4.24 -19.48
N GLU A 613 -8.12 3.31 -18.70
CA GLU A 613 -9.50 2.83 -18.82
C GLU A 613 -10.50 3.99 -18.65
N ILE A 614 -10.29 4.88 -17.67
CA ILE A 614 -11.12 6.07 -17.42
C ILE A 614 -10.98 7.10 -18.57
N VAL A 615 -9.76 7.38 -19.02
CA VAL A 615 -9.51 8.33 -20.12
C VAL A 615 -10.10 7.84 -21.44
N ASN A 616 -10.10 6.53 -21.69
CA ASN A 616 -10.75 5.93 -22.86
C ASN A 616 -12.27 6.11 -22.81
N GLU A 617 -12.93 5.72 -21.72
CA GLU A 617 -14.40 5.90 -21.53
C GLU A 617 -14.81 7.36 -21.70
N LEU A 618 -14.08 8.30 -21.10
CA LEU A 618 -14.33 9.73 -21.22
C LEU A 618 -14.06 10.26 -22.65
N THR A 619 -13.14 9.63 -23.39
CA THR A 619 -12.86 9.95 -24.81
C THR A 619 -13.97 9.46 -25.73
N GLU A 620 -14.55 8.28 -25.46
CA GLU A 620 -15.68 7.71 -26.19
C GLU A 620 -16.99 8.47 -25.88
N THR A 621 -17.20 8.84 -24.62
CA THR A 621 -18.45 9.46 -24.15
C THR A 621 -18.50 10.97 -24.36
N SER A 622 -17.36 11.67 -24.47
CA SER A 622 -17.31 13.15 -24.54
C SER A 622 -16.41 13.70 -25.65
N PRO A 623 -17.00 14.19 -26.76
CA PRO A 623 -16.27 14.90 -27.83
C PRO A 623 -15.30 16.03 -27.39
N PRO A 624 -15.58 16.88 -26.38
CA PRO A 624 -14.59 17.86 -25.93
C PRO A 624 -13.36 17.22 -25.26
N ILE A 625 -13.52 16.07 -24.59
CA ILE A 625 -12.42 15.31 -24.00
C ILE A 625 -11.61 14.63 -25.09
N GLN A 626 -12.26 13.99 -26.07
CA GLN A 626 -11.58 13.44 -27.26
C GLN A 626 -10.69 14.47 -27.96
N LYS A 627 -11.18 15.71 -28.12
CA LYS A 627 -10.43 16.83 -28.71
C LYS A 627 -9.25 17.26 -27.83
N LEU A 628 -9.41 17.25 -26.50
CA LEU A 628 -8.34 17.56 -25.54
C LEU A 628 -7.25 16.47 -25.53
N VAL A 629 -7.64 15.19 -25.44
CA VAL A 629 -6.72 14.04 -25.44
C VAL A 629 -5.92 14.00 -26.74
N THR A 630 -6.57 14.14 -27.89
CA THR A 630 -5.91 14.22 -29.21
C THR A 630 -4.92 15.38 -29.28
N LYS A 631 -5.31 16.57 -28.81
CA LYS A 631 -4.42 17.75 -28.77
C LYS A 631 -3.21 17.52 -27.87
N THR A 632 -3.39 16.91 -26.70
CA THR A 632 -2.30 16.55 -25.79
C THR A 632 -1.37 15.51 -26.40
N ARG A 633 -1.90 14.50 -27.09
CA ARG A 633 -1.10 13.49 -27.80
C ARG A 633 -0.16 14.13 -28.83
N VAL A 634 -0.68 15.02 -29.67
CA VAL A 634 0.10 15.77 -30.68
C VAL A 634 1.14 16.72 -30.04
N ILE A 635 0.88 17.24 -28.84
CA ILE A 635 1.88 18.03 -28.08
C ILE A 635 2.99 17.11 -27.58
N THR A 636 2.65 15.95 -26.98
CA THR A 636 3.62 14.96 -26.49
C THR A 636 4.50 14.44 -27.62
N GLU A 637 3.93 14.03 -28.75
CA GLU A 637 4.65 13.61 -29.96
C GLU A 637 5.64 14.69 -30.45
N ARG A 638 5.24 15.98 -30.42
CA ARG A 638 6.07 17.13 -30.80
C ARG A 638 7.16 17.48 -29.75
N VAL A 639 6.98 17.08 -28.50
CA VAL A 639 8.01 17.21 -27.44
C VAL A 639 9.00 16.06 -27.54
N GLU A 640 8.53 14.81 -27.64
CA GLU A 640 9.38 13.61 -27.80
C GLU A 640 10.25 13.71 -29.06
N LYS A 641 9.68 14.18 -30.18
CA LYS A 641 10.46 14.47 -31.40
C LYS A 641 11.58 15.48 -31.15
N ARG A 642 11.30 16.65 -30.56
CA ARG A 642 12.32 17.70 -30.33
C ARG A 642 13.36 17.31 -29.27
N VAL A 643 12.99 16.50 -28.28
CA VAL A 643 13.94 15.92 -27.32
C VAL A 643 14.85 14.93 -28.03
N THR A 644 14.31 14.07 -28.90
CA THR A 644 15.08 13.10 -29.69
C THR A 644 16.04 13.79 -30.66
N GLU A 645 15.57 14.81 -31.39
CA GLU A 645 16.39 15.63 -32.29
C GLU A 645 17.55 16.28 -31.53
N ARG A 646 17.29 16.92 -30.39
CA ARG A 646 18.31 17.59 -29.57
C ARG A 646 19.28 16.63 -28.88
N PHE A 647 18.83 15.42 -28.55
CA PHE A 647 19.67 14.37 -28.01
C PHE A 647 20.60 13.78 -29.08
N ASN A 648 20.09 13.55 -30.29
CA ASN A 648 20.90 13.11 -31.43
C ASN A 648 21.96 14.17 -31.80
N SER A 649 21.60 15.46 -31.87
CA SER A 649 22.59 16.51 -32.13
C SER A 649 23.66 16.62 -31.03
N PHE A 650 23.30 16.32 -29.77
CA PHE A 650 24.26 16.26 -28.67
C PHE A 650 25.20 15.05 -28.77
N LEU A 651 24.70 13.87 -29.18
CA LEU A 651 25.54 12.71 -29.48
C LEU A 651 26.50 12.97 -30.65
N GLU A 652 26.07 13.69 -31.68
CA GLU A 652 26.90 14.11 -32.81
C GLU A 652 27.93 15.19 -32.38
N GLU A 653 27.59 16.06 -31.43
CA GLU A 653 28.53 17.01 -30.82
C GLU A 653 29.59 16.31 -29.95
N LEU A 654 29.21 15.30 -29.16
CA LEU A 654 30.15 14.48 -28.38
C LEU A 654 31.11 13.69 -29.29
N HIS A 655 30.58 13.11 -30.37
CA HIS A 655 31.36 12.37 -31.36
C HIS A 655 32.36 13.28 -32.10
N SER A 656 31.92 14.46 -32.57
CA SER A 656 32.80 15.44 -33.23
C SER A 656 33.83 16.08 -32.29
N LYS A 657 33.59 16.05 -30.97
CA LYS A 657 34.57 16.41 -29.93
C LYS A 657 35.49 15.25 -29.49
N GLY A 658 35.41 14.09 -30.15
CA GLY A 658 36.33 12.97 -29.94
C GLY A 658 36.15 12.23 -28.60
N ILE A 659 34.98 12.34 -27.97
CA ILE A 659 34.70 11.65 -26.70
C ILE A 659 34.27 10.20 -27.01
N PRO A 660 35.02 9.17 -26.56
CA PRO A 660 34.82 7.81 -27.03
C PRO A 660 33.66 7.09 -26.31
N LEU A 661 32.46 7.16 -26.89
CA LEU A 661 31.51 6.05 -26.81
C LEU A 661 31.95 4.98 -27.81
N SER A 662 31.79 3.69 -27.48
CA SER A 662 32.03 2.65 -28.50
C SER A 662 30.94 2.70 -29.59
N SER A 663 31.28 2.32 -30.82
CA SER A 663 30.32 2.30 -31.94
C SER A 663 29.08 1.45 -31.63
N GLU A 664 29.27 0.38 -30.85
CA GLU A 664 28.22 -0.49 -30.33
C GLU A 664 27.31 0.23 -29.32
N GLN A 665 27.88 0.99 -28.35
CA GLN A 665 27.09 1.84 -27.45
C GLN A 665 26.30 2.91 -28.21
N PHE A 666 26.89 3.49 -29.24
CA PHE A 666 26.26 4.52 -30.07
C PHE A 666 25.06 3.97 -30.85
N GLU A 667 25.21 2.83 -31.53
CA GLU A 667 24.10 2.15 -32.20
C GLU A 667 23.04 1.64 -31.22
N ILE A 668 23.41 1.14 -30.04
CA ILE A 668 22.45 0.73 -28.99
C ILE A 668 21.62 1.94 -28.51
N LEU A 669 22.21 3.12 -28.31
CA LEU A 669 21.45 4.33 -27.96
C LEU A 669 20.49 4.75 -29.09
N LYS A 670 20.94 4.65 -30.35
CA LYS A 670 20.21 5.09 -31.54
C LYS A 670 19.04 4.17 -31.90
N THR A 671 19.23 2.85 -31.75
CA THR A 671 18.20 1.83 -31.99
C THR A 671 17.10 1.85 -30.94
N ASN A 672 17.43 1.92 -29.65
CA ASN A 672 16.44 1.93 -28.55
C ASN A 672 15.42 3.07 -28.65
N LEU A 673 15.79 4.22 -29.22
CA LEU A 673 14.86 5.32 -29.49
C LEU A 673 13.99 5.07 -30.74
N LYS A 674 14.57 4.42 -31.76
CA LYS A 674 13.90 4.13 -33.04
C LYS A 674 12.87 3.01 -32.94
N GLU A 675 13.13 1.97 -32.14
CA GLU A 675 12.15 0.91 -31.85
C GLU A 675 10.90 1.45 -31.15
N LYS A 676 11.09 2.34 -30.17
CA LYS A 676 9.97 2.97 -29.44
C LYS A 676 9.08 3.80 -30.36
N TYR A 677 9.67 4.50 -31.34
CA TYR A 677 8.95 5.24 -32.38
C TYR A 677 8.14 4.31 -33.31
N ASN A 678 8.69 3.15 -33.69
CA ASN A 678 8.02 2.19 -34.57
C ASN A 678 6.88 1.44 -33.86
N ASN A 679 7.09 0.95 -32.63
CA ASN A 679 6.07 0.18 -31.89
C ASN A 679 4.81 1.01 -31.59
N ASN A 680 4.96 2.31 -31.32
CA ASN A 680 3.83 3.22 -31.17
C ASN A 680 3.03 3.41 -32.48
N ASN A 681 3.66 3.29 -33.64
CA ASN A 681 2.96 3.40 -34.93
C ASN A 681 2.22 2.11 -35.32
N ILE A 682 2.78 0.93 -35.01
CA ILE A 682 2.12 -0.37 -35.27
C ILE A 682 0.81 -0.49 -34.46
N ASN A 683 0.79 0.02 -33.23
CA ASN A 683 -0.44 0.06 -32.42
C ASN A 683 -1.49 1.05 -32.95
N ASN A 684 -1.12 2.10 -33.69
CA ASN A 684 -2.09 3.00 -34.32
C ASN A 684 -2.84 2.30 -35.48
N THR A 685 -2.15 1.53 -36.34
CA THR A 685 -2.76 0.89 -37.52
C THR A 685 -3.85 -0.13 -37.22
N ASN A 686 -3.80 -0.79 -36.05
CA ASN A 686 -4.86 -1.72 -35.65
C ASN A 686 -6.12 -1.00 -35.14
N SER A 687 -6.02 0.28 -34.75
CA SER A 687 -7.19 1.07 -34.33
C SER A 687 -7.95 1.71 -35.50
N SER A 688 -7.30 1.93 -36.64
CA SER A 688 -7.91 2.60 -37.80
C SER A 688 -8.78 1.69 -38.67
N ASN A 689 -8.57 0.38 -38.65
CA ASN A 689 -9.21 -0.54 -39.61
C ASN A 689 -10.62 -1.01 -39.20
N ASN A 690 -11.05 -0.76 -37.96
CA ASN A 690 -12.40 -1.12 -37.50
C ASN A 690 -13.50 -0.11 -37.88
N ASN A 691 -13.16 0.99 -38.56
CA ASN A 691 -14.12 2.01 -39.03
C ASN A 691 -14.39 1.94 -40.55
N SER A 692 -14.21 0.75 -41.16
CA SER A 692 -14.53 0.52 -42.58
C SER A 692 -15.12 -0.88 -42.79
N SER A 693 -16.34 -1.09 -42.31
CA SER A 693 -17.23 -2.22 -42.63
C SER A 693 -18.68 -1.77 -42.41
#